data_AF-A0A1Y4F5M4-F1
#
_entry.id   AF-A0A1Y4F5M4-F1
#
_cell.length_a   1.000
_cell.length_b   1.000
_cell.length_c   1.000
_cell.angle_alpha   90.00
_cell.angle_beta   90.00
_cell.angle_gamma   90.00
#
_symmetry.space_group_name_H-M   'P 1'
#
loop_
_entity.id
_entity.type
_entity.pdbx_description
1 polymer ?
#
loop_
_entity_poly.entity_id
_entity_poly.type
_entity_poly.pdbx_seq_one_letter_code
_entity_poly.pdbx_strand_id
1 'polypeptide(L)'
;MRQYKKMTAVFLAFTMLAGLCACSKSTETQEESPQVADAEQKAYIEDTLNLANNEEQEWAYSSQDDAWVLSVVSAVAYPELPDQQGVSVCVPGAYVSGIDTDGDGTEDVTADTYSDAVLGSLVIDYEAELTSTNGQVYTAADAPVILNTGAAGYGSSTNTLAAATYAVEGYINVACGNRGKQDTAEDESGETYYTGDAPSCLTDQKNAARYVKYNILLGNLPGNADYFVSTGGSGGGAHAAMFAATSNNEDFYDYEIEAGAVGVYLLEDGGYTTTVTIDGADYEISDGAWGCVAYSAITSLAEADMALAFEYYMDTTYEFGTSFQAQLAEYLSAAYMEYINGQNLTAEESSVGFDLNEDGDKEDTIDLTIEYNLEAHPETNGYYGTYLDLYLAEFQSNLQWYLDNLDYAEGWTWFDEDGNVLSDEEAASMTSADKATAFLEGRYAKGSFDGRGNLSGGMPGGSNMSGGELPDGKLSDEKQPSGERPGGELPDGELPRGNLPNDELSEDSTEERGFSNGGVAENSTGDMMDVGTPDAGTTQAAGSSTDSFDYSTYEEMVEAYAADIGEIEAGDEYGNNIVELYNPLNYIGAESTENPAWVRIVMGASEGDMSLFSSLNLQIAMLNAGIDANIEWQWDGGHVPSEVLSESFSLYIDQMYGEYADGETIDTPAADVQTENGTAKEATGTDLSSWVEYSDPGNVSFTLADAVSYRTDGASKSIPGFDVIDYGQEDYVFGNSKQDARHWNRTLLEIFEQYADILEPLFNQG
;
A
#
# COMPACT_ATOMS: atom_id res chain seq x y z
N MET A 1 4.18 -40.78 -35.02
CA MET A 1 4.06 -42.25 -34.82
C MET A 1 4.89 -42.60 -33.60
N ARG A 2 4.30 -43.28 -32.59
CA ARG A 2 4.65 -43.30 -31.14
C ARG A 2 4.13 -42.02 -30.45
N GLN A 3 2.96 -41.94 -29.81
CA GLN A 3 2.25 -42.81 -28.84
C GLN A 3 3.08 -43.14 -27.60
N TYR A 4 2.95 -42.33 -26.55
CA TYR A 4 2.88 -42.82 -25.17
C TYR A 4 1.75 -42.10 -24.43
N LYS A 5 0.97 -42.91 -23.72
CA LYS A 5 -0.28 -42.59 -23.03
C LYS A 5 0.03 -42.03 -21.64
N LYS A 6 -0.62 -40.93 -21.27
CA LYS A 6 -0.83 -40.53 -19.88
C LYS A 6 -1.63 -41.64 -19.17
N MET A 7 -1.14 -42.13 -18.04
CA MET A 7 -1.88 -42.97 -17.10
C MET A 7 -1.79 -42.31 -15.72
N THR A 8 -2.94 -41.83 -15.27
CA THR A 8 -3.31 -41.48 -13.91
C THR A 8 -3.04 -42.64 -12.95
N ALA A 9 -2.43 -42.39 -11.79
CA ALA A 9 -2.52 -43.28 -10.63
C ALA A 9 -2.18 -42.53 -9.33
N VAL A 10 -3.24 -42.19 -8.59
CA VAL A 10 -3.30 -41.95 -7.15
C VAL A 10 -2.60 -43.08 -6.38
N PHE A 11 -1.77 -42.76 -5.38
CA PHE A 11 -1.44 -43.68 -4.29
C PHE A 11 -1.09 -42.94 -2.99
N LEU A 12 -2.05 -42.94 -2.06
CA LEU A 12 -1.82 -42.91 -0.61
C LEU A 12 -1.05 -44.16 -0.20
N ALA A 13 0.04 -44.03 0.58
CA ALA A 13 0.56 -45.15 1.38
C ALA A 13 1.40 -44.67 2.57
N PHE A 14 0.78 -44.72 3.75
CA PHE A 14 1.43 -44.89 5.05
C PHE A 14 2.45 -46.03 5.00
N THR A 15 3.69 -45.78 5.42
CA THR A 15 4.63 -46.85 5.81
C THR A 15 5.34 -46.50 7.11
N MET A 16 4.84 -47.07 8.21
CA MET A 16 5.65 -47.38 9.39
C MET A 16 6.80 -48.30 8.98
N LEU A 17 8.04 -47.93 9.31
CA LEU A 17 9.20 -48.80 9.20
C LEU A 17 9.79 -49.02 10.59
N ALA A 18 9.39 -50.13 11.21
CA ALA A 18 10.13 -50.75 12.30
C ALA A 18 11.30 -51.56 11.72
N GLY A 19 12.53 -51.13 11.98
CA GLY A 19 13.77 -51.80 11.57
C GLY A 19 14.75 -51.91 12.73
N LEU A 20 14.97 -53.15 13.19
CA LEU A 20 15.84 -53.54 14.31
C LEU A 20 17.34 -53.29 14.08
N CYS A 21 17.98 -52.70 15.09
CA CYS A 21 19.33 -52.89 15.61
C CYS A 21 20.50 -53.13 14.63
N ALA A 22 21.33 -52.08 14.45
CA ALA A 22 22.77 -52.22 14.33
C ALA A 22 23.45 -51.28 15.34
N CYS A 23 24.18 -51.84 16.32
CA CYS A 23 24.89 -51.08 17.34
C CYS A 23 26.10 -50.34 16.74
N SER A 24 26.00 -49.03 16.59
CA SER A 24 27.12 -48.10 16.75
C SER A 24 26.68 -47.03 17.75
N LYS A 25 27.44 -46.86 18.83
CA LYS A 25 27.26 -45.75 19.77
C LYS A 25 27.65 -44.44 19.05
N SER A 26 26.71 -43.83 18.35
CA SER A 26 26.65 -42.38 18.21
C SER A 26 25.91 -41.86 19.44
N THR A 27 26.59 -41.05 20.22
CA THR A 27 25.93 -40.22 21.23
C THR A 27 25.14 -39.19 20.42
N GLU A 28 23.84 -39.42 20.24
CA GLU A 28 22.93 -38.32 19.90
C GLU A 28 22.90 -37.43 21.14
N THR A 29 23.71 -36.39 21.13
CA THR A 29 23.43 -35.19 21.91
C THR A 29 22.11 -34.67 21.35
N GLN A 30 21.02 -34.78 22.12
CA GLN A 30 19.92 -33.84 21.95
C GLN A 30 20.55 -32.48 22.19
N GLU A 31 20.71 -31.68 21.14
CA GLU A 31 20.91 -30.25 21.32
C GLU A 31 19.63 -29.75 21.99
N GLU A 32 19.75 -29.34 23.27
CA GLU A 32 18.68 -28.62 23.94
C GLU A 32 18.49 -27.31 23.15
N SER A 33 17.26 -27.04 22.69
CA SER A 33 16.95 -25.76 22.07
C SER A 33 17.32 -24.64 23.05
N PRO A 34 17.94 -23.55 22.57
CA PRO A 34 18.28 -22.41 23.40
C PRO A 34 17.04 -21.93 24.16
N GLN A 35 17.20 -21.54 25.42
CA GLN A 35 16.10 -21.01 26.21
C GLN A 35 15.92 -19.52 25.88
N VAL A 36 14.70 -19.02 26.11
CA VAL A 36 14.41 -17.59 26.04
C VAL A 36 15.24 -16.86 27.09
N ALA A 37 15.91 -15.79 26.67
CA ALA A 37 16.84 -15.03 27.51
C ALA A 37 16.14 -14.39 28.72
N ASP A 38 14.90 -13.94 28.54
CA ASP A 38 14.05 -13.41 29.62
C ASP A 38 12.65 -14.05 29.61
N ALA A 39 12.52 -15.15 30.36
CA ALA A 39 11.24 -15.86 30.51
C ALA A 39 10.19 -15.08 31.31
N GLU A 40 10.59 -14.13 32.17
CA GLU A 40 9.64 -13.29 32.92
C GLU A 40 9.04 -12.24 32.00
N GLN A 41 9.85 -11.63 31.13
CA GLN A 41 9.40 -10.71 30.09
C GLN A 41 8.45 -11.39 29.10
N LYS A 42 8.81 -12.58 28.58
CA LYS A 42 7.93 -13.37 27.70
C LYS A 42 6.57 -13.62 28.35
N ALA A 43 6.54 -14.07 29.60
CA ALA A 43 5.30 -14.34 30.33
C ALA A 43 4.48 -13.05 30.54
N TYR A 44 5.12 -11.92 30.82
CA TYR A 44 4.44 -10.64 30.93
C TYR A 44 3.80 -10.19 29.61
N ILE A 45 4.53 -10.29 28.49
CA ILE A 45 4.04 -9.91 27.16
C ILE A 45 2.83 -10.77 26.78
N GLU A 46 2.93 -12.09 26.89
CA GLU A 46 1.84 -13.02 26.55
C GLU A 46 0.61 -12.78 27.43
N ASP A 47 0.78 -12.56 28.73
CA ASP A 47 -0.34 -12.27 29.65
C ASP A 47 -1.00 -10.91 29.35
N THR A 48 -0.20 -9.89 29.02
CA THR A 48 -0.67 -8.54 28.70
C THR A 48 -1.43 -8.49 27.37
N LEU A 49 -0.98 -9.24 26.36
CA LEU A 49 -1.52 -9.21 25.01
C LEU A 49 -2.57 -10.30 24.74
N ASN A 50 -2.87 -11.14 25.72
CA ASN A 50 -4.03 -12.00 25.69
C ASN A 50 -5.30 -11.16 25.90
N LEU A 51 -6.14 -11.04 24.87
CA LEU A 51 -7.35 -10.22 24.88
C LEU A 51 -8.29 -10.59 26.04
N ALA A 52 -8.42 -11.89 26.38
CA ALA A 52 -9.27 -12.32 27.50
C ALA A 52 -8.81 -11.78 28.88
N ASN A 53 -7.54 -11.38 29.00
CA ASN A 53 -7.00 -10.74 30.21
C ASN A 53 -7.20 -9.22 30.22
N ASN A 54 -7.61 -8.61 29.10
CA ASN A 54 -7.87 -7.18 29.02
C ASN A 54 -9.27 -6.87 29.59
N GLU A 55 -9.33 -6.41 30.84
CA GLU A 55 -10.59 -6.02 31.51
C GLU A 55 -11.27 -4.79 30.85
N GLU A 56 -10.57 -4.06 29.98
CA GLU A 56 -11.06 -2.88 29.27
C GLU A 56 -11.51 -3.19 27.83
N GLN A 57 -11.43 -4.45 27.38
CA GLN A 57 -11.96 -4.80 26.06
C GLN A 57 -13.47 -4.53 26.01
N GLU A 58 -13.90 -3.75 25.03
CA GLU A 58 -15.29 -3.34 24.87
C GLU A 58 -15.76 -3.64 23.44
N TRP A 59 -16.97 -4.17 23.29
CA TRP A 59 -17.53 -4.54 22.00
C TRP A 59 -18.79 -3.72 21.68
N ALA A 60 -18.84 -3.17 20.47
CA ALA A 60 -20.00 -2.47 19.93
C ALA A 60 -20.60 -3.24 18.76
N TYR A 61 -21.93 -3.31 18.69
CA TYR A 61 -22.64 -4.00 17.59
C TYR A 61 -23.24 -3.01 16.59
N SER A 62 -22.92 -3.19 15.30
CA SER A 62 -23.60 -2.53 14.18
C SER A 62 -24.75 -3.39 13.67
N SER A 63 -25.99 -2.98 13.95
CA SER A 63 -27.18 -3.65 13.41
C SER A 63 -27.40 -3.43 11.91
N GLN A 64 -26.74 -2.42 11.31
CA GLN A 64 -26.86 -2.18 9.86
C GLN A 64 -26.01 -3.16 9.07
N ASP A 65 -24.80 -3.43 9.57
CA ASP A 65 -23.80 -4.27 8.90
C ASP A 65 -23.78 -5.70 9.45
N ASP A 66 -24.56 -5.96 10.51
CA ASP A 66 -24.54 -7.19 11.30
C ASP A 66 -23.10 -7.57 11.71
N ALA A 67 -22.50 -6.75 12.56
CA ALA A 67 -21.08 -6.90 12.92
C ALA A 67 -20.78 -6.44 14.35
N TRP A 68 -19.82 -7.10 15.00
CA TRP A 68 -19.24 -6.69 16.28
C TRP A 68 -17.89 -6.01 16.05
N VAL A 69 -17.64 -4.89 16.73
CA VAL A 69 -16.41 -4.10 16.62
C VAL A 69 -15.77 -3.97 17.99
N LEU A 70 -14.52 -4.42 18.11
CA LEU A 70 -13.68 -4.30 19.29
C LEU A 70 -13.20 -2.85 19.44
N SER A 71 -13.30 -2.29 20.64
CA SER A 71 -12.62 -1.03 20.99
C SER A 71 -11.13 -1.12 20.72
N VAL A 72 -10.47 0.00 20.44
CA VAL A 72 -9.00 0.00 20.29
C VAL A 72 -8.34 -0.58 21.55
N VAL A 73 -7.47 -1.57 21.36
CA VAL A 73 -6.59 -2.16 22.39
C VAL A 73 -5.13 -2.04 21.95
N SER A 74 -4.18 -2.10 22.89
CA SER A 74 -2.76 -2.04 22.54
C SER A 74 -2.34 -3.29 21.75
N ALA A 75 -1.60 -3.11 20.66
CA ALA A 75 -1.03 -4.21 19.88
C ALA A 75 0.29 -4.74 20.48
N VAL A 76 0.92 -3.95 21.36
CA VAL A 76 2.25 -4.19 21.92
C VAL A 76 2.28 -3.97 23.44
N ALA A 77 3.22 -4.60 24.14
CA ALA A 77 3.30 -4.49 25.60
C ALA A 77 3.97 -3.21 26.09
N TYR A 78 4.79 -2.57 25.25
CA TYR A 78 5.53 -1.34 25.56
C TYR A 78 5.28 -0.26 24.50
N PRO A 79 4.04 0.25 24.38
CA PRO A 79 3.76 1.30 23.43
C PRO A 79 4.49 2.59 23.83
N GLU A 80 5.28 3.12 22.92
CA GLU A 80 5.91 4.43 23.02
C GLU A 80 4.90 5.54 22.71
N LEU A 81 4.07 5.34 21.68
CA LEU A 81 2.95 6.20 21.31
C LEU A 81 1.64 5.40 21.38
N PRO A 82 0.98 5.32 22.55
CA PRO A 82 -0.22 4.49 22.74
C PRO A 82 -1.38 4.82 21.80
N ASP A 83 -1.50 6.07 21.35
CA ASP A 83 -2.54 6.52 20.43
C ASP A 83 -2.29 6.08 18.97
N GLN A 84 -1.11 5.54 18.67
CA GLN A 84 -0.72 5.01 17.36
C GLN A 84 -0.44 3.50 17.38
N GLN A 85 -0.15 2.89 18.53
CA GLN A 85 0.28 1.48 18.60
C GLN A 85 -0.83 0.54 19.08
N GLY A 86 -2.03 0.72 18.54
CA GLY A 86 -3.22 -0.06 18.85
C GLY A 86 -3.82 -0.79 17.66
N VAL A 87 -4.78 -1.65 17.97
CA VAL A 87 -5.51 -2.47 17.00
C VAL A 87 -6.99 -2.56 17.39
N SER A 88 -7.85 -2.58 16.37
CA SER A 88 -9.28 -2.86 16.48
C SER A 88 -9.65 -3.93 15.46
N VAL A 89 -10.64 -4.76 15.80
CA VAL A 89 -11.10 -5.88 14.99
C VAL A 89 -12.60 -5.81 14.82
N CYS A 90 -13.08 -5.97 13.59
CA CYS A 90 -14.47 -6.15 13.25
C CYS A 90 -14.73 -7.59 12.83
N VAL A 91 -15.77 -8.18 13.40
CA VAL A 91 -16.17 -9.57 13.24
C VAL A 91 -17.61 -9.63 12.71
N PRO A 92 -17.91 -10.44 11.69
CA PRO A 92 -19.28 -10.69 11.25
C PRO A 92 -20.15 -11.18 12.41
N GLY A 93 -21.33 -10.56 12.58
CA GLY A 93 -22.29 -10.89 13.63
C GLY A 93 -22.75 -12.34 13.56
N ALA A 94 -22.80 -12.92 12.36
CA ALA A 94 -23.11 -14.34 12.14
C ALA A 94 -22.18 -15.29 12.90
N TYR A 95 -20.91 -14.92 13.13
CA TYR A 95 -19.93 -15.75 13.84
C TYR A 95 -20.01 -15.63 15.36
N VAL A 96 -20.85 -14.76 15.90
CA VAL A 96 -20.86 -14.40 17.32
C VAL A 96 -22.25 -14.60 17.90
N SER A 97 -22.37 -15.47 18.90
CA SER A 97 -23.62 -15.65 19.66
C SER A 97 -23.94 -14.45 20.56
N GLY A 98 -22.90 -13.81 21.11
CA GLY A 98 -22.99 -12.58 21.89
C GLY A 98 -21.71 -12.31 22.68
N ILE A 99 -21.81 -11.48 23.70
CA ILE A 99 -20.72 -11.10 24.62
C ILE A 99 -20.95 -11.77 25.97
N ASP A 100 -19.92 -12.47 26.46
CA ASP A 100 -19.82 -13.00 27.83
C ASP A 100 -19.24 -11.91 28.75
N THR A 101 -20.04 -11.46 29.72
CA THR A 101 -19.66 -10.35 30.61
C THR A 101 -19.20 -10.80 31.99
N ASP A 102 -19.35 -12.08 32.32
CA ASP A 102 -19.00 -12.62 33.63
C ASP A 102 -17.98 -13.77 33.61
N GLY A 103 -17.55 -14.19 32.43
CA GLY A 103 -16.51 -15.18 32.18
C GLY A 103 -16.98 -16.63 32.37
N ASP A 104 -18.28 -16.90 32.27
CA ASP A 104 -18.83 -18.25 32.39
C ASP A 104 -18.85 -19.05 31.07
N GLY A 105 -18.44 -18.41 29.97
CA GLY A 105 -18.39 -18.96 28.62
C GLY A 105 -19.73 -18.95 27.89
N THR A 106 -20.73 -18.21 28.40
CA THR A 106 -22.03 -18.05 27.75
C THR A 106 -22.38 -16.57 27.56
N GLU A 107 -23.17 -16.27 26.54
CA GLU A 107 -23.49 -14.90 26.19
C GLU A 107 -24.51 -14.28 27.16
N ASP A 108 -24.16 -13.12 27.72
CA ASP A 108 -25.06 -12.30 28.53
C ASP A 108 -25.77 -11.24 27.68
N VAL A 109 -25.05 -10.71 26.68
CA VAL A 109 -25.56 -9.70 25.74
C VAL A 109 -25.45 -10.22 24.32
N THR A 110 -26.61 -10.45 23.71
CA THR A 110 -26.75 -10.78 22.29
C THR A 110 -26.99 -9.52 21.44
N ALA A 111 -26.89 -9.65 20.12
CA ALA A 111 -27.25 -8.61 19.15
C ALA A 111 -28.68 -8.05 19.40
N ASP A 112 -29.64 -8.91 19.73
CA ASP A 112 -31.03 -8.53 20.01
C ASP A 112 -31.21 -7.70 21.31
N THR A 113 -30.27 -7.85 22.24
CA THR A 113 -30.31 -7.21 23.56
C THR A 113 -29.33 -6.06 23.70
N TYR A 114 -28.46 -5.85 22.70
CA TYR A 114 -27.48 -4.79 22.67
C TYR A 114 -28.16 -3.41 22.73
N SER A 115 -27.59 -2.51 23.53
CA SER A 115 -28.05 -1.11 23.62
C SER A 115 -26.91 -0.11 23.56
N ASP A 116 -25.77 -0.45 24.15
CA ASP A 116 -24.56 0.34 24.25
C ASP A 116 -23.37 -0.62 24.30
N ALA A 117 -22.15 -0.11 24.10
CA ALA A 117 -20.93 -0.90 24.10
C ALA A 117 -20.76 -1.71 25.41
N VAL A 118 -20.22 -2.93 25.29
CA VAL A 118 -20.26 -3.95 26.34
C VAL A 118 -18.85 -4.46 26.63
N LEU A 119 -18.46 -4.42 27.91
CA LEU A 119 -17.24 -5.06 28.40
C LEU A 119 -17.42 -6.57 28.46
N GLY A 120 -16.51 -7.33 27.87
CA GLY A 120 -16.54 -8.79 27.91
C GLY A 120 -15.88 -9.44 26.70
N SER A 121 -15.94 -10.76 26.66
CA SER A 121 -15.32 -11.57 25.60
C SER A 121 -16.37 -12.03 24.59
N LEU A 122 -15.97 -12.26 23.33
CA LEU A 122 -16.84 -12.87 22.33
C LEU A 122 -17.19 -14.31 22.71
N VAL A 123 -18.44 -14.70 22.48
CA VAL A 123 -18.87 -16.10 22.40
C VAL A 123 -19.00 -16.47 20.92
N ILE A 124 -17.99 -17.15 20.39
CA ILE A 124 -17.86 -17.46 18.96
C ILE A 124 -18.62 -18.75 18.63
N ASP A 125 -19.43 -18.71 17.57
CA ASP A 125 -20.06 -19.88 16.96
C ASP A 125 -19.23 -20.36 15.76
N TYR A 126 -18.32 -21.30 16.01
CA TYR A 126 -17.45 -21.88 14.98
C TYR A 126 -18.18 -22.74 13.94
N GLU A 127 -19.45 -23.10 14.17
CA GLU A 127 -20.26 -23.85 13.22
C GLU A 127 -21.14 -22.92 12.35
N ALA A 128 -21.11 -21.61 12.60
CA ALA A 128 -21.81 -20.63 11.78
C ALA A 128 -21.17 -20.54 10.39
N GLU A 129 -22.02 -20.50 9.36
CA GLU A 129 -21.62 -20.31 7.97
C GLU A 129 -22.14 -18.95 7.48
N LEU A 130 -21.29 -18.20 6.79
CA LEU A 130 -21.67 -16.98 6.08
C LEU A 130 -21.27 -17.12 4.61
N THR A 131 -22.20 -16.79 3.71
CA THR A 131 -21.96 -16.83 2.27
C THR A 131 -21.69 -15.42 1.76
N SER A 132 -20.50 -15.20 1.20
CA SER A 132 -20.12 -13.91 0.59
C SER A 132 -21.05 -13.55 -0.56
N THR A 133 -20.99 -12.29 -1.00
CA THR A 133 -21.77 -11.82 -2.15
C THR A 133 -21.42 -12.56 -3.45
N ASN A 134 -20.22 -13.15 -3.53
CA ASN A 134 -19.75 -13.95 -4.66
C ASN A 134 -20.05 -15.45 -4.53
N GLY A 135 -20.66 -15.87 -3.42
CA GLY A 135 -21.10 -17.24 -3.19
C GLY A 135 -20.09 -18.15 -2.48
N GLN A 136 -18.92 -17.62 -2.07
CA GLN A 136 -17.96 -18.35 -1.24
C GLN A 136 -18.53 -18.51 0.17
N VAL A 137 -18.33 -19.67 0.79
CA VAL A 137 -18.84 -19.94 2.14
C VAL A 137 -17.69 -19.98 3.12
N TYR A 138 -17.81 -19.20 4.19
CA TYR A 138 -16.83 -19.11 5.26
C TYR A 138 -17.44 -19.54 6.60
N THR A 139 -16.60 -20.10 7.45
CA THR A 139 -16.89 -20.32 8.87
C THR A 139 -16.12 -19.33 9.73
N ALA A 140 -16.47 -19.21 11.00
CA ALA A 140 -15.69 -18.41 11.94
C ALA A 140 -14.25 -18.93 12.14
N ALA A 141 -13.92 -20.16 11.75
CA ALA A 141 -12.56 -20.71 11.84
C ALA A 141 -11.72 -20.42 10.57
N ASP A 142 -12.39 -20.34 9.41
CA ASP A 142 -11.71 -20.35 8.12
C ASP A 142 -11.77 -19.00 7.39
N ALA A 143 -12.49 -18.02 7.96
CA ALA A 143 -12.64 -16.68 7.41
C ALA A 143 -11.29 -15.97 7.21
N PRO A 144 -11.05 -15.37 6.02
CA PRO A 144 -9.91 -14.49 5.78
C PRO A 144 -9.87 -13.31 6.74
N VAL A 145 -8.65 -12.85 7.06
CA VAL A 145 -8.41 -11.69 7.91
C VAL A 145 -7.79 -10.58 7.07
N ILE A 146 -8.50 -9.45 6.95
CA ILE A 146 -8.07 -8.29 6.18
C ILE A 146 -7.31 -7.33 7.08
N LEU A 147 -6.02 -7.14 6.83
CA LEU A 147 -5.16 -6.19 7.54
C LEU A 147 -5.06 -4.90 6.73
N ASN A 148 -5.69 -3.82 7.23
CA ASN A 148 -5.64 -2.52 6.58
C ASN A 148 -4.42 -1.72 7.07
N THR A 149 -3.53 -1.36 6.16
CA THR A 149 -2.35 -0.55 6.46
C THR A 149 -2.67 0.95 6.38
N GLY A 150 -2.58 1.66 7.51
CA GLY A 150 -3.02 3.06 7.67
C GLY A 150 -2.02 4.14 7.24
N ALA A 151 -0.91 3.78 6.59
CA ALA A 151 0.26 4.64 6.37
C ALA A 151 0.19 5.53 5.12
N ALA A 152 -0.93 6.24 4.88
CA ALA A 152 -1.06 7.14 3.74
C ALA A 152 0.08 8.18 3.73
N GLY A 153 0.73 8.38 2.57
CA GLY A 153 1.91 9.25 2.44
C GLY A 153 3.09 8.88 3.34
N TYR A 154 3.18 7.61 3.80
CA TYR A 154 4.11 7.16 4.86
C TYR A 154 3.91 7.84 6.23
N GLY A 155 2.75 8.49 6.42
CA GLY A 155 2.39 9.17 7.65
C GLY A 155 2.04 8.23 8.80
N SER A 156 1.98 8.80 9.99
CA SER A 156 1.43 8.12 11.15
C SER A 156 -0.08 7.92 11.03
N SER A 157 -0.58 6.89 11.67
CA SER A 157 -2.01 6.58 11.74
C SER A 157 -2.42 6.43 13.18
N THR A 158 -3.25 7.36 13.66
CA THR A 158 -3.88 7.23 14.97
C THR A 158 -4.81 6.02 14.98
N ASN A 159 -4.91 5.36 16.12
CA ASN A 159 -5.79 4.22 16.28
C ASN A 159 -7.24 4.55 15.91
N THR A 160 -7.85 3.69 15.11
CA THR A 160 -9.25 3.81 14.68
C THR A 160 -9.98 2.50 14.92
N LEU A 161 -11.32 2.57 14.96
CA LEU A 161 -12.16 1.39 15.00
C LEU A 161 -12.17 0.71 13.63
N ALA A 162 -12.12 -0.63 13.62
CA ALA A 162 -12.26 -1.40 12.41
C ALA A 162 -13.63 -1.17 11.76
N ALA A 163 -13.64 -0.87 10.47
CA ALA A 163 -14.86 -0.71 9.69
C ALA A 163 -15.57 -2.05 9.50
N ALA A 164 -16.90 -2.03 9.44
CA ALA A 164 -17.73 -3.21 9.21
C ALA A 164 -17.91 -3.57 7.72
N THR A 165 -17.19 -2.90 6.82
CA THR A 165 -17.40 -2.99 5.36
C THR A 165 -17.32 -4.41 4.81
N TYR A 166 -16.46 -5.26 5.38
CA TYR A 166 -16.28 -6.65 4.92
C TYR A 166 -17.09 -7.68 5.71
N ALA A 167 -17.88 -7.25 6.71
CA ALA A 167 -18.63 -8.19 7.55
C ALA A 167 -19.65 -9.00 6.72
N VAL A 168 -20.25 -8.36 5.71
CA VAL A 168 -21.20 -9.00 4.79
C VAL A 168 -20.55 -10.05 3.87
N GLU A 169 -19.23 -9.95 3.66
CA GLU A 169 -18.47 -10.91 2.86
C GLU A 169 -17.98 -12.10 3.70
N GLY A 170 -18.09 -12.00 5.03
CA GLY A 170 -17.65 -13.02 5.97
C GLY A 170 -16.22 -12.87 6.43
N TYR A 171 -15.54 -11.77 6.09
CA TYR A 171 -14.15 -11.54 6.49
C TYR A 171 -14.05 -10.91 7.87
N ILE A 172 -12.94 -11.18 8.55
CA ILE A 172 -12.53 -10.43 9.74
C ILE A 172 -11.77 -9.19 9.27
N ASN A 173 -12.15 -8.01 9.73
CA ASN A 173 -11.48 -6.77 9.33
C ASN A 173 -10.64 -6.20 10.48
N VAL A 174 -9.38 -5.87 10.21
CA VAL A 174 -8.42 -5.38 11.20
C VAL A 174 -8.00 -3.96 10.83
N ALA A 175 -8.20 -3.02 11.74
CA ALA A 175 -7.61 -1.69 11.68
C ALA A 175 -6.45 -1.63 12.67
N CYS A 176 -5.25 -1.37 12.18
CA CYS A 176 -4.07 -1.12 13.00
C CYS A 176 -3.67 0.35 12.90
N GLY A 177 -3.35 0.96 14.04
CA GLY A 177 -2.59 2.20 14.06
C GLY A 177 -1.13 1.93 13.71
N ASN A 178 -0.39 2.99 13.43
CA ASN A 178 1.06 2.93 13.30
C ASN A 178 1.69 4.28 13.65
N ARG A 179 2.91 4.23 14.20
CA ARG A 179 3.80 5.39 14.19
C ARG A 179 4.18 5.73 12.75
N GLY A 180 4.66 6.94 12.51
CA GLY A 180 5.12 7.35 11.19
C GLY A 180 5.93 8.63 11.23
N LYS A 181 6.33 9.11 10.06
CA LYS A 181 7.14 10.33 9.94
C LYS A 181 6.57 11.49 10.76
N GLN A 182 7.45 12.32 11.32
CA GLN A 182 7.11 13.52 12.12
C GLN A 182 6.44 13.25 13.48
N ASP A 183 6.17 12.00 13.83
CA ASP A 183 5.76 11.65 15.19
C ASP A 183 6.91 11.97 16.17
N THR A 184 6.55 12.44 17.36
CA THR A 184 7.52 12.81 18.40
C THR A 184 7.08 12.30 19.77
N ALA A 185 8.05 12.00 20.62
CA ALA A 185 7.85 11.70 22.04
C ALA A 185 8.77 12.57 22.92
N GLU A 186 8.55 12.52 24.23
CA GLU A 186 9.40 13.19 25.22
C GLU A 186 10.13 12.15 26.08
N ASP A 187 11.44 12.32 26.25
CA ASP A 187 12.23 11.46 27.14
C ASP A 187 11.94 11.75 28.63
N GLU A 188 12.55 10.98 29.54
CA GLU A 188 12.40 11.18 31.00
C GLU A 188 12.82 12.59 31.48
N SER A 189 13.62 13.31 30.68
CA SER A 189 14.09 14.66 30.97
C SER A 189 13.19 15.76 30.40
N GLY A 190 12.20 15.39 29.57
CA GLY A 190 11.30 16.27 28.83
C GLY A 190 11.91 16.83 27.54
N GLU A 191 12.94 16.19 27.00
CA GLU A 191 13.50 16.52 25.69
C GLU A 191 12.70 15.80 24.60
N THR A 192 12.20 16.56 23.63
CA THR A 192 11.45 16.03 22.48
C THR A 192 12.41 15.37 21.49
N TYR A 193 12.06 14.18 21.02
CA TYR A 193 12.75 13.45 19.97
C TYR A 193 11.75 12.90 18.96
N TYR A 194 12.19 12.69 17.72
CA TYR A 194 11.38 12.04 16.68
C TYR A 194 11.30 10.53 16.92
N THR A 195 10.10 9.97 16.84
CA THR A 195 9.85 8.53 16.97
C THR A 195 8.72 8.10 16.03
N GLY A 196 9.11 7.51 14.91
CA GLY A 196 8.16 7.07 13.89
C GLY A 196 8.76 6.94 12.49
N ASP A 197 10.01 7.36 12.33
CA ASP A 197 10.85 7.05 11.17
C ASP A 197 10.95 5.53 10.93
N ALA A 198 11.33 5.15 9.71
CA ALA A 198 11.53 3.76 9.33
C ALA A 198 12.51 3.05 10.29
N PRO A 199 12.21 1.80 10.72
CA PRO A 199 11.13 0.95 10.23
C PRO A 199 9.84 0.94 11.08
N SER A 200 9.67 1.89 12.01
CA SER A 200 8.65 1.85 13.08
C SER A 200 7.23 1.62 12.58
N CYS A 201 6.85 2.26 11.47
CA CYS A 201 5.52 2.13 10.88
C CYS A 201 5.21 0.68 10.45
N LEU A 202 6.15 0.02 9.76
CA LEU A 202 5.98 -1.36 9.31
C LEU A 202 6.03 -2.33 10.50
N THR A 203 6.91 -2.06 11.47
CA THR A 203 7.01 -2.82 12.72
C THR A 203 5.69 -2.80 13.50
N ASP A 204 5.03 -1.65 13.63
CA ASP A 204 3.75 -1.55 14.34
C ASP A 204 2.64 -2.37 13.65
N GLN A 205 2.63 -2.40 12.32
CA GLN A 205 1.67 -3.21 11.53
C GLN A 205 1.95 -4.71 11.66
N LYS A 206 3.24 -5.12 11.65
CA LYS A 206 3.66 -6.50 11.95
C LYS A 206 3.22 -6.93 13.35
N ASN A 207 3.42 -6.07 14.34
CA ASN A 207 3.00 -6.30 15.71
C ASN A 207 1.48 -6.46 15.85
N ALA A 208 0.69 -5.65 15.15
CA ALA A 208 -0.77 -5.79 15.11
C ALA A 208 -1.19 -7.13 14.50
N ALA A 209 -0.54 -7.60 13.43
CA ALA A 209 -0.81 -8.92 12.86
C ALA A 209 -0.49 -10.05 13.86
N ARG A 210 0.66 -9.98 14.54
CA ARG A 210 1.05 -10.93 15.60
C ARG A 210 0.00 -10.97 16.72
N TYR A 211 -0.47 -9.81 17.18
CA TYR A 211 -1.52 -9.70 18.19
C TYR A 211 -2.81 -10.41 17.77
N VAL A 212 -3.30 -10.14 16.55
CA VAL A 212 -4.55 -10.73 16.06
C VAL A 212 -4.40 -12.25 15.91
N LYS A 213 -3.31 -12.73 15.29
CA LYS A 213 -3.07 -14.18 15.16
C LYS A 213 -2.96 -14.88 16.51
N TYR A 214 -2.26 -14.27 17.47
CA TYR A 214 -2.18 -14.81 18.82
C TYR A 214 -3.56 -14.98 19.45
N ASN A 215 -4.44 -13.98 19.30
CA ASN A 215 -5.78 -14.00 19.86
C ASN A 215 -6.77 -14.90 19.09
N ILE A 216 -6.52 -15.15 17.81
CA ILE A 216 -7.19 -16.22 17.05
C ILE A 216 -6.82 -17.59 17.63
N LEU A 217 -5.53 -17.86 17.83
CA LEU A 217 -5.04 -19.16 18.35
C LEU A 217 -5.49 -19.42 19.79
N LEU A 218 -5.69 -18.38 20.59
CA LEU A 218 -6.26 -18.47 21.93
C LEU A 218 -7.79 -18.71 21.94
N GLY A 219 -8.46 -18.53 20.80
CA GLY A 219 -9.92 -18.60 20.69
C GLY A 219 -10.65 -17.34 21.19
N ASN A 220 -9.95 -16.22 21.31
CA ASN A 220 -10.53 -14.93 21.69
C ASN A 220 -11.13 -14.19 20.48
N LEU A 221 -10.60 -14.46 19.28
CA LEU A 221 -11.07 -13.91 18.01
C LEU A 221 -11.35 -15.05 17.01
N PRO A 222 -12.34 -14.90 16.11
CA PRO A 222 -12.50 -15.78 14.96
C PRO A 222 -11.56 -15.38 13.82
N GLY A 223 -11.52 -16.18 12.77
CA GLY A 223 -10.68 -16.02 11.58
C GLY A 223 -9.60 -17.08 11.49
N ASN A 224 -8.97 -17.15 10.33
CA ASN A 224 -7.87 -18.07 10.07
C ASN A 224 -6.51 -17.35 10.20
N ALA A 225 -5.64 -17.85 11.09
CA ALA A 225 -4.32 -17.27 11.32
C ALA A 225 -3.38 -17.35 10.09
N ASP A 226 -3.67 -18.25 9.14
CA ASP A 226 -2.88 -18.48 7.94
C ASP A 226 -3.41 -17.74 6.71
N TYR A 227 -4.61 -17.13 6.75
CA TYR A 227 -5.23 -16.43 5.61
C TYR A 227 -5.36 -14.93 5.84
N PHE A 228 -4.23 -14.29 6.11
CA PHE A 228 -4.12 -12.83 6.22
C PHE A 228 -3.91 -12.19 4.86
N VAL A 229 -4.69 -11.16 4.54
CA VAL A 229 -4.55 -10.34 3.33
C VAL A 229 -4.23 -8.91 3.72
N SER A 230 -3.05 -8.41 3.33
CA SER A 230 -2.69 -7.00 3.52
C SER A 230 -3.30 -6.13 2.42
N THR A 231 -3.78 -4.94 2.79
CA THR A 231 -4.33 -3.98 1.83
C THR A 231 -4.14 -2.54 2.28
N GLY A 232 -3.94 -1.63 1.32
CA GLY A 232 -3.81 -0.20 1.54
C GLY A 232 -3.63 0.58 0.24
N GLY A 233 -3.76 1.90 0.33
CA GLY A 233 -3.57 2.83 -0.79
C GLY A 233 -2.38 3.77 -0.60
N SER A 234 -1.68 4.12 -1.67
CA SER A 234 -0.55 5.06 -1.64
C SER A 234 0.60 4.54 -0.76
N GLY A 235 1.09 5.31 0.21
CA GLY A 235 2.00 4.84 1.26
C GLY A 235 1.44 3.65 2.06
N GLY A 236 0.12 3.55 2.25
CA GLY A 236 -0.53 2.36 2.79
C GLY A 236 -0.35 1.16 1.85
N GLY A 237 -0.46 1.36 0.54
CA GLY A 237 -0.20 0.34 -0.48
C GLY A 237 1.26 -0.11 -0.49
N ALA A 238 2.20 0.83 -0.31
CA ALA A 238 3.61 0.50 -0.10
C ALA A 238 3.78 -0.41 1.13
N HIS A 239 3.15 -0.05 2.26
CA HIS A 239 3.18 -0.85 3.47
C HIS A 239 2.49 -2.22 3.31
N ALA A 240 1.41 -2.32 2.54
CA ALA A 240 0.76 -3.61 2.25
C ALA A 240 1.69 -4.54 1.45
N ALA A 241 2.37 -4.00 0.44
CA ALA A 241 3.36 -4.71 -0.35
C ALA A 241 4.59 -5.10 0.48
N MET A 242 5.13 -4.17 1.29
CA MET A 242 6.26 -4.45 2.19
C MET A 242 5.92 -5.46 3.27
N PHE A 243 4.73 -5.39 3.89
CA PHE A 243 4.28 -6.37 4.88
C PHE A 243 4.29 -7.78 4.28
N ALA A 244 3.72 -7.96 3.09
CA ALA A 244 3.73 -9.25 2.40
C ALA A 244 5.15 -9.68 1.99
N ALA A 245 5.94 -8.77 1.44
CA ALA A 245 7.30 -9.05 0.97
C ALA A 245 8.28 -9.35 2.12
N THR A 246 8.05 -8.85 3.33
CA THR A 246 8.95 -9.00 4.50
C THR A 246 8.46 -10.03 5.52
N SER A 247 7.50 -10.86 5.15
CA SER A 247 6.85 -11.83 6.04
C SER A 247 7.86 -12.68 6.81
N ASN A 248 7.76 -12.63 8.14
CA ASN A 248 8.57 -13.34 9.13
C ASN A 248 10.09 -13.08 9.04
N ASN A 249 10.54 -12.02 8.37
CA ASN A 249 11.96 -11.76 8.22
C ASN A 249 12.59 -11.22 9.51
N GLU A 250 13.74 -11.78 9.91
CA GLU A 250 14.41 -11.46 11.17
C GLU A 250 14.99 -10.04 11.26
N ASP A 251 15.15 -9.35 10.13
CA ASP A 251 15.59 -7.94 10.09
C ASP A 251 14.70 -7.03 10.93
N PHE A 252 13.43 -7.42 11.17
CA PHE A 252 12.46 -6.64 11.93
C PHE A 252 12.37 -7.02 13.42
N TYR A 253 12.94 -8.17 13.83
CA TYR A 253 12.67 -8.77 15.14
C TYR A 253 13.20 -7.95 16.32
N ASP A 254 14.32 -7.25 16.16
CA ASP A 254 14.85 -6.40 17.22
C ASP A 254 13.89 -5.23 17.54
N TYR A 255 13.29 -4.62 16.51
CA TYR A 255 12.30 -3.56 16.68
C TYR A 255 10.98 -4.09 17.28
N GLU A 256 10.56 -5.31 16.90
CA GLU A 256 9.38 -5.97 17.48
C GLU A 256 9.60 -6.33 18.96
N ILE A 257 10.80 -6.80 19.32
CA ILE A 257 11.18 -7.08 20.70
C ILE A 257 11.18 -5.80 21.55
N GLU A 258 11.71 -4.70 21.01
CA GLU A 258 11.71 -3.40 21.68
C GLU A 258 10.30 -2.93 22.03
N ALA A 259 9.35 -3.05 21.08
CA ALA A 259 7.95 -2.73 21.32
C ALA A 259 7.26 -3.73 22.28
N GLY A 260 7.82 -4.91 22.48
CA GLY A 260 7.23 -5.99 23.28
C GLY A 260 6.11 -6.71 22.52
N ALA A 261 6.38 -7.05 21.26
CA ALA A 261 5.49 -7.86 20.42
C ALA A 261 5.29 -9.27 20.99
N VAL A 262 4.10 -9.81 20.82
CA VAL A 262 3.84 -11.22 21.15
C VAL A 262 4.45 -12.14 20.11
N GLY A 263 5.10 -13.21 20.56
CA GLY A 263 5.66 -14.21 19.67
C GLY A 263 6.93 -13.79 18.95
N VAL A 264 7.75 -12.89 19.51
CA VAL A 264 9.14 -12.64 19.10
C VAL A 264 9.98 -12.44 20.35
N TYR A 265 10.93 -13.34 20.60
CA TYR A 265 11.73 -13.31 21.83
C TYR A 265 13.19 -13.64 21.57
N LEU A 266 14.09 -12.93 22.25
CA LEU A 266 15.53 -13.18 22.23
C LEU A 266 15.87 -14.48 22.99
N LEU A 267 16.75 -15.28 22.40
CA LEU A 267 17.31 -16.51 23.00
C LEU A 267 18.65 -16.24 23.69
N GLU A 268 19.04 -17.10 24.63
CA GLU A 268 20.30 -16.97 25.39
C GLU A 268 21.58 -16.96 24.51
N ASP A 269 21.50 -17.51 23.30
CA ASP A 269 22.60 -17.55 22.34
C ASP A 269 22.62 -16.38 21.35
N GLY A 270 21.67 -15.46 21.47
CA GLY A 270 21.53 -14.28 20.61
C GLY A 270 20.68 -14.50 19.35
N GLY A 271 20.08 -15.68 19.17
CA GLY A 271 19.06 -15.90 18.13
C GLY A 271 17.65 -15.50 18.59
N TYR A 272 16.66 -15.78 17.76
CA TYR A 272 15.25 -15.48 18.03
C TYR A 272 14.39 -16.74 18.08
N THR A 273 13.26 -16.66 18.78
CA THR A 273 12.15 -17.59 18.63
C THR A 273 10.86 -16.82 18.39
N THR A 274 10.03 -17.33 17.49
CA THR A 274 8.72 -16.76 17.17
C THR A 274 7.56 -17.51 17.83
N THR A 275 7.87 -18.31 18.86
CA THR A 275 6.95 -19.32 19.38
C THR A 275 6.29 -18.90 20.70
N VAL A 276 4.98 -19.15 20.80
CA VAL A 276 4.21 -19.10 22.05
C VAL A 276 3.76 -20.51 22.43
N THR A 277 3.46 -20.74 23.72
CA THR A 277 2.95 -22.03 24.19
C THR A 277 1.49 -21.88 24.63
N ILE A 278 0.56 -22.46 23.88
CA ILE A 278 -0.88 -22.43 24.16
C ILE A 278 -1.33 -23.87 24.50
N ASP A 279 -1.91 -24.06 25.69
CA ASP A 279 -2.35 -25.37 26.19
C ASP A 279 -1.29 -26.49 26.15
N GLY A 280 -0.02 -26.11 26.28
CA GLY A 280 1.11 -27.04 26.26
C GLY A 280 1.54 -27.50 24.87
N ALA A 281 1.01 -26.88 23.82
CA ALA A 281 1.50 -26.99 22.45
C ALA A 281 2.17 -25.67 22.02
N ASP A 282 3.23 -25.80 21.25
CA ASP A 282 3.99 -24.66 20.74
C ASP A 282 3.44 -24.25 19.37
N TYR A 283 3.21 -22.95 19.19
CA TYR A 283 2.72 -22.34 17.96
C TYR A 283 3.66 -21.21 17.55
N GLU A 284 4.04 -21.18 16.29
CA GLU A 284 4.71 -20.02 15.71
C GLU A 284 3.68 -18.91 15.47
N ILE A 285 4.01 -17.70 15.90
CA ILE A 285 3.24 -16.50 15.59
C ILE A 285 3.93 -15.83 14.41
N SER A 286 3.22 -15.74 13.30
CA SER A 286 3.73 -15.17 12.06
C SER A 286 3.28 -13.72 11.90
N ASP A 287 4.14 -12.84 11.39
CA ASP A 287 3.74 -11.51 10.88
C ASP A 287 3.56 -11.49 9.34
N GLY A 288 3.46 -12.68 8.73
CA GLY A 288 3.37 -12.83 7.28
C GLY A 288 1.96 -12.74 6.71
N ALA A 289 1.90 -12.39 5.43
CA ALA A 289 0.68 -12.37 4.63
C ALA A 289 0.52 -13.63 3.79
N TRP A 290 -0.71 -14.09 3.62
CA TRP A 290 -1.06 -15.07 2.59
C TRP A 290 -1.31 -14.41 1.25
N GLY A 291 -1.93 -13.23 1.24
CA GLY A 291 -2.21 -12.45 0.05
C GLY A 291 -1.98 -10.96 0.24
N CYS A 292 -1.90 -10.21 -0.85
CA CYS A 292 -1.77 -8.75 -0.81
C CYS A 292 -2.54 -8.09 -1.96
N VAL A 293 -3.28 -7.02 -1.65
CA VAL A 293 -3.82 -6.10 -2.66
C VAL A 293 -3.29 -4.70 -2.36
N ALA A 294 -2.39 -4.20 -3.21
CA ALA A 294 -1.74 -2.92 -3.01
C ALA A 294 -2.23 -1.90 -4.05
N TYR A 295 -2.88 -0.82 -3.60
CA TYR A 295 -3.36 0.26 -4.48
C TYR A 295 -2.32 1.38 -4.55
N SER A 296 -1.89 1.73 -5.77
CA SER A 296 -0.91 2.79 -6.06
C SER A 296 0.27 2.77 -5.09
N ALA A 297 0.89 1.60 -4.94
CA ALA A 297 1.93 1.37 -3.95
C ALA A 297 3.14 2.28 -4.23
N ILE A 298 3.46 3.17 -3.29
CA ILE A 298 4.60 4.09 -3.38
C ILE A 298 5.91 3.36 -3.00
N THR A 299 6.25 2.26 -3.66
CA THR A 299 7.44 1.44 -3.39
C THR A 299 7.90 0.71 -4.66
N SER A 300 9.17 0.38 -4.88
CA SER A 300 10.34 0.62 -4.00
C SER A 300 10.89 2.04 -4.11
N LEU A 301 11.08 2.70 -2.96
CA LEU A 301 11.67 4.05 -2.92
C LEU A 301 13.10 4.07 -3.46
N ALA A 302 13.89 3.02 -3.20
CA ALA A 302 15.29 2.92 -3.60
C ALA A 302 15.53 3.13 -5.11
N GLU A 303 14.54 2.79 -5.95
CA GLU A 303 14.60 2.96 -7.41
C GLU A 303 13.68 4.07 -7.95
N ALA A 304 12.88 4.70 -7.10
CA ALA A 304 11.74 5.52 -7.52
C ALA A 304 12.14 6.77 -8.32
N ASP A 305 13.19 7.50 -7.92
CA ASP A 305 13.67 8.67 -8.68
C ASP A 305 14.21 8.28 -10.06
N MET A 306 14.90 7.14 -10.15
CA MET A 306 15.41 6.64 -11.43
C MET A 306 14.26 6.21 -12.35
N ALA A 307 13.30 5.44 -11.83
CA ALA A 307 12.16 4.94 -12.59
C ALA A 307 11.25 6.08 -13.08
N LEU A 308 10.96 7.07 -12.23
CA LEU A 308 10.17 8.24 -12.59
C LEU A 308 10.87 9.10 -13.65
N ALA A 309 12.16 9.39 -13.46
CA ALA A 309 12.95 10.11 -14.45
C ALA A 309 12.99 9.39 -15.79
N PHE A 310 13.11 8.07 -15.78
CA PHE A 310 13.12 7.24 -16.98
C PHE A 310 11.78 7.29 -17.74
N GLU A 311 10.65 7.15 -17.03
CA GLU A 311 9.31 7.27 -17.63
C GLU A 311 9.12 8.65 -18.29
N TYR A 312 9.51 9.72 -17.60
CA TYR A 312 9.36 11.08 -18.12
C TYR A 312 10.31 11.39 -19.27
N TYR A 313 11.57 10.95 -19.16
CA TYR A 313 12.59 11.24 -20.16
C TYR A 313 12.37 10.46 -21.46
N MET A 314 11.69 9.30 -21.45
CA MET A 314 11.34 8.63 -22.70
C MET A 314 10.35 9.43 -23.54
N ASP A 315 9.46 10.20 -22.91
CA ASP A 315 8.57 11.10 -23.65
C ASP A 315 9.36 12.31 -24.18
N THR A 316 9.63 12.28 -25.49
CA THR A 316 10.35 13.35 -26.20
C THR A 316 9.61 14.70 -26.22
N THR A 317 8.35 14.73 -25.80
CA THR A 317 7.50 15.92 -25.74
C THR A 317 7.32 16.49 -24.33
N TYR A 318 7.77 15.77 -23.30
CA TYR A 318 7.68 16.22 -21.92
C TYR A 318 8.56 17.46 -21.68
N GLU A 319 7.97 18.49 -21.06
CA GLU A 319 8.66 19.74 -20.73
C GLU A 319 8.99 19.77 -19.23
N PHE A 320 10.25 19.51 -18.88
CA PHE A 320 10.74 19.64 -17.51
C PHE A 320 10.70 21.11 -17.03
N GLY A 321 10.48 21.31 -15.74
CA GLY A 321 10.32 22.64 -15.14
C GLY A 321 11.56 23.52 -15.19
N THR A 322 12.76 22.91 -15.21
CA THR A 322 14.04 23.60 -15.37
C THR A 322 15.01 22.82 -16.27
N SER A 323 16.04 23.51 -16.76
CA SER A 323 17.15 22.86 -17.47
C SER A 323 17.98 21.91 -16.60
N PHE A 324 18.02 22.14 -15.29
CA PHE A 324 18.67 21.25 -14.33
C PHE A 324 17.89 19.94 -14.21
N GLN A 325 16.57 20.00 -14.01
CA GLN A 325 15.69 18.84 -13.95
C GLN A 325 15.77 18.00 -15.23
N ALA A 326 15.75 18.65 -16.40
CA ALA A 326 15.89 17.95 -17.69
C ALA A 326 17.22 17.19 -17.80
N GLN A 327 18.33 17.83 -17.40
CA GLN A 327 19.65 17.22 -17.45
C GLN A 327 19.82 16.10 -16.42
N LEU A 328 19.23 16.26 -15.23
CA LEU A 328 19.22 15.25 -14.18
C LEU A 328 18.40 14.02 -14.63
N ALA A 329 17.26 14.23 -15.28
CA ALA A 329 16.43 13.16 -15.81
C ALA A 329 17.18 12.28 -16.83
N GLU A 330 17.98 12.88 -17.71
CA GLU A 330 18.85 12.14 -18.64
C GLU A 330 19.85 11.22 -17.90
N TYR A 331 20.50 11.72 -16.84
CA TYR A 331 21.46 10.93 -16.06
C TYR A 331 20.79 9.83 -15.25
N LEU A 332 19.66 10.12 -14.61
CA LEU A 332 18.87 9.12 -13.89
C LEU A 332 18.32 8.04 -14.84
N SER A 333 17.92 8.40 -16.05
CA SER A 333 17.47 7.44 -17.08
C SER A 333 18.58 6.48 -17.49
N ALA A 334 19.80 6.99 -17.65
CA ALA A 334 20.97 6.15 -17.91
C ALA A 334 21.29 5.24 -16.71
N ALA A 335 21.19 5.75 -15.49
CA ALA A 335 21.38 4.97 -14.27
C ALA A 335 20.30 3.88 -14.11
N TYR A 336 19.04 4.17 -14.46
CA TYR A 336 17.95 3.20 -14.43
C TYR A 336 18.20 2.03 -15.39
N MET A 337 18.60 2.33 -16.63
CA MET A 337 19.01 1.30 -17.60
C MET A 337 20.14 0.42 -17.04
N GLU A 338 21.17 1.02 -16.45
CA GLU A 338 22.28 0.28 -15.83
C GLU A 338 21.82 -0.57 -14.64
N TYR A 339 20.92 -0.04 -13.80
CA TYR A 339 20.32 -0.72 -12.67
C TYR A 339 19.54 -1.96 -13.12
N ILE A 340 18.55 -1.81 -14.01
CA ILE A 340 17.71 -2.91 -14.51
C ILE A 340 18.56 -4.00 -15.18
N ASN A 341 19.49 -3.61 -16.05
CA ASN A 341 20.39 -4.58 -16.69
C ASN A 341 21.31 -5.27 -15.67
N GLY A 342 21.69 -4.58 -14.59
CA GLY A 342 22.50 -5.11 -13.51
C GLY A 342 21.78 -6.16 -12.65
N GLN A 343 20.44 -6.06 -12.54
CA GLN A 343 19.62 -7.04 -11.83
C GLN A 343 19.55 -8.41 -12.53
N ASN A 344 19.83 -8.46 -13.85
CA ASN A 344 19.70 -9.68 -14.67
C ASN A 344 18.29 -10.30 -14.57
N LEU A 345 17.27 -9.45 -14.67
CA LEU A 345 15.88 -9.88 -14.61
C LEU A 345 15.53 -10.80 -15.78
N THR A 346 14.64 -11.74 -15.53
CA THR A 346 14.06 -12.62 -16.54
C THR A 346 12.54 -12.62 -16.46
N ALA A 347 11.89 -12.90 -17.57
CA ALA A 347 10.46 -13.23 -17.62
C ALA A 347 10.27 -14.61 -18.23
N GLU A 348 9.57 -15.50 -17.52
CA GLU A 348 9.00 -16.69 -18.15
C GLU A 348 7.71 -16.27 -18.87
N GLU A 349 7.67 -16.43 -20.19
CA GLU A 349 6.55 -16.03 -21.04
C GLU A 349 5.23 -16.69 -20.64
N SER A 350 5.31 -17.90 -20.07
CA SER A 350 4.16 -18.63 -19.56
C SER A 350 3.55 -17.97 -18.31
N SER A 351 4.39 -17.33 -17.50
CA SER A 351 4.01 -16.66 -16.25
C SER A 351 3.51 -15.24 -16.48
N VAL A 352 4.20 -14.46 -17.34
CA VAL A 352 3.73 -13.10 -17.71
C VAL A 352 2.59 -13.16 -18.74
N GLY A 353 2.45 -14.27 -19.46
CA GLY A 353 1.37 -14.45 -20.43
C GLY A 353 1.59 -13.74 -21.76
N PHE A 354 2.84 -13.45 -22.17
CA PHE A 354 3.17 -12.80 -23.45
C PHE A 354 4.22 -13.58 -24.24
N ASP A 355 4.10 -13.59 -25.56
CA ASP A 355 5.13 -14.08 -26.50
C ASP A 355 6.03 -12.87 -26.82
N LEU A 356 7.07 -12.66 -26.01
CA LEU A 356 7.94 -11.47 -26.08
C LEU A 356 8.96 -11.59 -27.21
N ASN A 357 9.30 -12.81 -27.63
CA ASN A 357 10.27 -13.05 -28.71
C ASN A 357 9.62 -13.24 -30.10
N GLU A 358 8.28 -13.25 -30.16
CA GLU A 358 7.44 -13.41 -31.34
C GLU A 358 7.67 -14.71 -32.12
N ASP A 359 8.04 -15.81 -31.44
CA ASP A 359 8.30 -17.09 -32.10
C ASP A 359 7.04 -17.97 -32.28
N GLY A 360 5.93 -17.57 -31.66
CA GLY A 360 4.61 -18.15 -31.79
C GLY A 360 4.21 -19.11 -30.66
N ASP A 361 4.98 -19.20 -29.57
CA ASP A 361 4.56 -19.81 -28.32
C ASP A 361 4.91 -18.96 -27.08
N LYS A 362 4.79 -19.52 -25.87
CA LYS A 362 5.02 -18.80 -24.59
C LYS A 362 5.84 -19.68 -23.63
N GLU A 363 6.75 -20.47 -24.20
CA GLU A 363 7.50 -21.50 -23.45
C GLU A 363 8.94 -21.06 -23.16
N ASP A 364 9.33 -19.84 -23.54
CA ASP A 364 10.66 -19.32 -23.32
C ASP A 364 10.81 -18.52 -22.01
N THR A 365 12.07 -18.41 -21.58
CA THR A 365 12.49 -17.48 -20.54
C THR A 365 13.36 -16.42 -21.20
N ILE A 366 12.92 -15.16 -21.13
CA ILE A 366 13.53 -14.03 -21.81
C ILE A 366 14.34 -13.22 -20.81
N ASP A 367 15.59 -12.91 -21.15
CA ASP A 367 16.40 -11.94 -20.42
C ASP A 367 15.80 -10.54 -20.66
N LEU A 368 15.43 -9.85 -19.59
CA LEU A 368 14.86 -8.50 -19.66
C LEU A 368 15.99 -7.48 -19.62
N THR A 369 16.11 -6.71 -20.70
CA THR A 369 17.15 -5.68 -20.83
C THR A 369 16.60 -4.39 -21.39
N ILE A 370 17.22 -3.28 -21.00
CA ILE A 370 17.05 -1.97 -21.61
C ILE A 370 18.30 -1.69 -22.46
N GLU A 371 18.09 -1.38 -23.73
CA GLU A 371 19.10 -1.01 -24.71
C GLU A 371 18.98 0.46 -25.12
N TYR A 372 20.04 1.02 -25.72
CA TYR A 372 20.09 2.42 -26.12
C TYR A 372 20.64 2.63 -27.54
N ASN A 373 19.85 3.30 -28.40
CA ASN A 373 20.23 3.75 -29.73
C ASN A 373 19.35 4.91 -30.22
N LEU A 374 19.80 6.14 -29.97
CA LEU A 374 19.09 7.38 -30.36
C LEU A 374 18.86 7.53 -31.88
N GLU A 375 19.73 6.97 -32.74
CA GLU A 375 19.52 7.06 -34.20
C GLU A 375 18.39 6.13 -34.65
N ALA A 376 18.23 4.98 -34.00
CA ALA A 376 17.21 3.99 -34.33
C ALA A 376 15.87 4.26 -33.68
N HIS A 377 15.87 4.75 -32.44
CA HIS A 377 14.69 4.97 -31.60
C HIS A 377 14.59 6.43 -31.10
N PRO A 378 14.57 7.43 -32.00
CA PRO A 378 14.46 8.83 -31.58
C PRO A 378 13.15 9.15 -30.86
N GLU A 379 12.10 8.35 -31.04
CA GLU A 379 10.76 8.51 -30.45
C GLU A 379 10.68 8.27 -28.94
N THR A 380 11.67 7.58 -28.37
CA THR A 380 11.77 7.22 -26.94
C THR A 380 13.09 7.72 -26.33
N ASN A 381 13.65 8.80 -26.90
CA ASN A 381 14.99 9.31 -26.58
C ASN A 381 16.12 8.26 -26.63
N GLY A 382 15.93 7.22 -27.46
CA GLY A 382 16.90 6.17 -27.74
C GLY A 382 16.68 4.88 -26.97
N TYR A 383 15.75 4.79 -26.04
CA TYR A 383 15.56 3.58 -25.21
C TYR A 383 14.61 2.57 -25.85
N TYR A 384 14.99 1.30 -25.82
CA TYR A 384 14.21 0.16 -26.32
C TYR A 384 14.67 -1.13 -25.61
N GLY A 385 14.10 -2.30 -25.93
CA GLY A 385 14.58 -3.60 -25.46
C GLY A 385 13.50 -4.44 -24.78
N THR A 386 13.83 -5.69 -24.45
CA THR A 386 12.87 -6.70 -23.97
C THR A 386 12.15 -6.32 -22.68
N TYR A 387 12.77 -5.52 -21.81
CA TYR A 387 12.10 -4.98 -20.62
C TYR A 387 10.97 -4.00 -21.00
N LEU A 388 11.22 -3.14 -21.99
CA LEU A 388 10.23 -2.20 -22.51
C LEU A 388 9.17 -2.88 -23.39
N ASP A 389 9.52 -3.99 -24.04
CA ASP A 389 8.57 -4.82 -24.76
C ASP A 389 7.55 -5.47 -23.80
N LEU A 390 8.01 -5.97 -22.64
CA LEU A 390 7.13 -6.46 -21.58
C LEU A 390 6.23 -5.35 -21.02
N TYR A 391 6.79 -4.18 -20.70
CA TYR A 391 6.00 -3.02 -20.25
C TYR A 391 4.90 -2.66 -21.25
N LEU A 392 5.21 -2.61 -22.54
CA LEU A 392 4.25 -2.29 -23.59
C LEU A 392 3.17 -3.38 -23.71
N ALA A 393 3.56 -4.65 -23.63
CA ALA A 393 2.63 -5.78 -23.68
C ALA A 393 1.63 -5.75 -22.52
N GLU A 394 2.10 -5.46 -21.30
CA GLU A 394 1.26 -5.28 -20.12
C GLU A 394 0.29 -4.10 -20.29
N PHE A 395 0.77 -2.97 -20.81
CA PHE A 395 -0.08 -1.78 -21.01
C PHE A 395 -1.18 -2.04 -22.05
N GLN A 396 -0.83 -2.70 -23.16
CA GLN A 396 -1.78 -3.11 -24.19
C GLN A 396 -2.79 -4.14 -23.67
N SER A 397 -2.32 -5.12 -22.88
CA SER A 397 -3.16 -6.15 -22.26
C SER A 397 -4.20 -5.53 -21.33
N ASN A 398 -3.78 -4.58 -20.48
CA ASN A 398 -4.68 -3.85 -19.59
C ASN A 398 -5.74 -3.05 -20.37
N LEU A 399 -5.38 -2.40 -21.49
CA LEU A 399 -6.38 -1.70 -22.33
C LEU A 399 -7.35 -2.68 -22.97
N GLN A 400 -6.82 -3.78 -23.52
CA GLN A 400 -7.62 -4.81 -24.14
C GLN A 400 -8.63 -5.39 -23.14
N TRP A 401 -8.19 -5.67 -21.91
CA TRP A 401 -9.06 -6.12 -20.83
C TRP A 401 -10.16 -5.09 -20.53
N TYR A 402 -9.84 -3.80 -20.48
CA TYR A 402 -10.85 -2.75 -20.33
C TYR A 402 -11.93 -2.83 -21.41
N LEU A 403 -11.51 -2.83 -22.68
CA LEU A 403 -12.44 -2.85 -23.82
C LEU A 403 -13.33 -4.10 -23.83
N ASP A 404 -12.82 -5.24 -23.38
CA ASP A 404 -13.57 -6.49 -23.30
C ASP A 404 -14.58 -6.52 -22.13
N ASN A 405 -14.37 -5.68 -21.10
CA ASN A 405 -15.16 -5.69 -19.87
C ASN A 405 -16.04 -4.45 -19.65
N LEU A 406 -16.19 -3.54 -20.63
CA LEU A 406 -17.07 -2.37 -20.53
C LEU A 406 -18.56 -2.71 -20.35
N ASP A 407 -18.96 -3.97 -20.48
CA ASP A 407 -20.30 -4.40 -20.10
C ASP A 407 -20.57 -4.30 -18.60
N TYR A 408 -19.52 -4.31 -17.78
CA TYR A 408 -19.55 -4.11 -16.33
C TYR A 408 -19.40 -2.64 -15.89
N ALA A 409 -19.45 -1.68 -16.82
CA ALA A 409 -19.34 -0.25 -16.55
C ALA A 409 -20.62 0.33 -15.89
N GLU A 410 -21.03 -0.23 -14.75
CA GLU A 410 -22.22 0.20 -14.03
C GLU A 410 -22.10 1.66 -13.56
N GLY A 411 -23.17 2.43 -13.71
CA GLY A 411 -23.22 3.84 -13.32
C GLY A 411 -22.47 4.82 -14.24
N TRP A 412 -21.77 4.32 -15.26
CA TRP A 412 -21.09 5.18 -16.22
C TRP A 412 -22.07 5.94 -17.11
N THR A 413 -21.67 7.14 -17.53
CA THR A 413 -22.44 7.97 -18.45
C THR A 413 -21.83 7.89 -19.84
N TRP A 414 -22.64 7.54 -20.84
CA TRP A 414 -22.23 7.46 -22.24
C TRP A 414 -22.74 8.65 -23.06
N PHE A 415 -21.94 9.09 -24.03
CA PHE A 415 -22.20 10.28 -24.86
C PHE A 415 -22.22 9.94 -26.35
N ASP A 416 -22.98 10.68 -27.16
CA ASP A 416 -22.94 10.61 -28.62
C ASP A 416 -21.70 11.31 -29.21
N GLU A 417 -21.49 11.17 -30.53
CA GLU A 417 -20.37 11.79 -31.27
C GLU A 417 -20.35 13.34 -31.18
N ASP A 418 -21.50 13.97 -30.90
CA ASP A 418 -21.63 15.42 -30.74
C ASP A 418 -21.42 15.87 -29.28
N GLY A 419 -21.14 14.94 -28.36
CA GLY A 419 -20.92 15.18 -26.93
C GLY A 419 -22.20 15.32 -26.11
N ASN A 420 -23.36 14.93 -26.63
CA ASN A 420 -24.61 14.92 -25.86
C ASN A 420 -24.77 13.61 -25.09
N VAL A 421 -25.29 13.69 -23.87
CA VAL A 421 -25.63 12.52 -23.05
C VAL A 421 -26.65 11.64 -23.79
N LEU A 422 -26.35 10.34 -23.92
CA LEU A 422 -27.29 9.37 -24.49
C LEU A 422 -28.52 9.20 -23.59
N SER A 423 -29.69 8.95 -24.18
CA SER A 423 -30.87 8.54 -23.40
C SER A 423 -30.71 7.14 -22.82
N ASP A 424 -31.49 6.79 -21.78
CA ASP A 424 -31.50 5.45 -21.18
C ASP A 424 -31.73 4.34 -22.22
N GLU A 425 -32.63 4.58 -23.20
CA GLU A 425 -32.91 3.61 -24.27
C GLU A 425 -31.70 3.45 -25.22
N GLU A 426 -30.97 4.53 -25.49
CA GLU A 426 -29.77 4.49 -26.34
C GLU A 426 -28.61 3.79 -25.62
N ALA A 427 -28.33 4.17 -24.36
CA ALA A 427 -27.28 3.55 -23.54
C ALA A 427 -27.55 2.04 -23.33
N ALA A 428 -28.78 1.65 -22.99
CA ALA A 428 -29.17 0.25 -22.84
C ALA A 428 -29.11 -0.56 -24.15
N SER A 429 -29.02 0.11 -25.31
CA SER A 429 -28.92 -0.53 -26.62
C SER A 429 -27.49 -0.67 -27.13
N MET A 430 -26.51 -0.07 -26.45
CA MET A 430 -25.10 -0.15 -26.83
C MET A 430 -24.61 -1.60 -26.75
N THR A 431 -23.99 -2.05 -27.83
CA THR A 431 -23.24 -3.30 -27.83
C THR A 431 -21.87 -3.11 -27.17
N SER A 432 -21.19 -4.20 -26.80
CA SER A 432 -19.81 -4.15 -26.30
C SER A 432 -18.87 -3.42 -27.28
N ALA A 433 -19.09 -3.58 -28.59
CA ALA A 433 -18.34 -2.85 -29.62
C ALA A 433 -18.64 -1.34 -29.65
N ASP A 434 -19.89 -0.94 -29.41
CA ASP A 434 -20.27 0.48 -29.33
C ASP A 434 -19.63 1.13 -28.09
N LYS A 435 -19.59 0.41 -26.96
CA LYS A 435 -18.92 0.85 -25.73
C LYS A 435 -17.41 0.95 -25.92
N ALA A 436 -16.77 -0.05 -26.52
CA ALA A 436 -15.34 -0.01 -26.81
C ALA A 436 -14.97 1.19 -27.70
N THR A 437 -15.76 1.45 -28.74
CA THR A 437 -15.57 2.62 -29.59
C THR A 437 -15.78 3.93 -28.81
N ALA A 438 -16.83 4.01 -27.98
CA ALA A 438 -17.08 5.18 -27.14
C ALA A 438 -15.98 5.43 -26.12
N PHE A 439 -15.41 4.38 -25.54
CA PHE A 439 -14.29 4.46 -24.62
C PHE A 439 -13.05 5.03 -25.31
N LEU A 440 -12.65 4.45 -26.45
CA LEU A 440 -11.48 4.91 -27.22
C LEU A 440 -11.62 6.35 -27.71
N GLU A 441 -12.83 6.81 -27.98
CA GLU A 441 -13.12 8.21 -28.38
C GLU A 441 -13.32 9.15 -27.18
N GLY A 442 -13.11 8.70 -25.94
CA GLY A 442 -13.30 9.49 -24.73
C GLY A 442 -14.76 9.87 -24.43
N ARG A 443 -15.74 9.25 -25.10
CA ARG A 443 -17.18 9.57 -25.02
C ARG A 443 -17.88 8.93 -23.83
N TYR A 444 -17.27 9.04 -22.67
CA TYR A 444 -17.80 8.51 -21.43
C TYR A 444 -17.40 9.36 -20.23
N ALA A 445 -18.09 9.15 -19.12
CA ALA A 445 -17.67 9.62 -17.81
C ALA A 445 -17.93 8.49 -16.80
N LYS A 446 -16.91 8.15 -16.00
CA LYS A 446 -17.04 7.13 -14.96
C LYS A 446 -18.08 7.59 -13.93
N GLY A 447 -18.92 6.68 -13.46
CA GLY A 447 -19.90 7.00 -12.42
C GLY A 447 -19.21 7.31 -11.09
N SER A 448 -19.76 8.25 -10.32
CA SER A 448 -19.51 8.26 -8.86
C SER A 448 -20.40 7.18 -8.26
N PHE A 449 -19.80 6.25 -7.51
CA PHE A 449 -20.57 5.29 -6.73
C PHE A 449 -21.33 6.02 -5.61
N ASP A 450 -22.56 6.45 -5.89
CA ASP A 450 -23.47 7.03 -4.92
C ASP A 450 -23.98 5.92 -3.97
N GLY A 451 -23.19 5.60 -2.94
CA GLY A 451 -23.43 4.82 -1.71
C GLY A 451 -24.79 4.18 -1.36
N ARG A 452 -25.57 3.67 -2.31
CA ARG A 452 -26.87 3.00 -2.11
C ARG A 452 -27.14 2.02 -3.23
N GLY A 453 -26.44 0.89 -3.25
CA GLY A 453 -26.77 -0.13 -4.25
C GLY A 453 -26.05 -1.45 -4.23
N ASN A 454 -24.91 -1.62 -3.57
CA ASN A 454 -24.35 -2.93 -3.24
C ASN A 454 -23.20 -2.71 -2.24
N LEU A 455 -23.11 -3.57 -1.24
CA LEU A 455 -22.03 -3.53 -0.25
C LEU A 455 -20.79 -4.14 -0.90
N SER A 456 -19.91 -3.32 -1.45
CA SER A 456 -18.64 -3.75 -2.03
C SER A 456 -17.57 -2.75 -1.60
N GLY A 457 -16.62 -3.26 -0.81
CA GLY A 457 -15.69 -2.50 0.02
C GLY A 457 -14.46 -1.97 -0.70
N GLY A 458 -14.67 -1.13 -1.72
CA GLY A 458 -13.63 -0.25 -2.23
C GLY A 458 -13.52 1.01 -1.36
N MET A 459 -12.29 1.40 -1.01
CA MET A 459 -11.99 2.66 -0.33
C MET A 459 -12.62 3.84 -1.12
N PRO A 460 -13.37 4.78 -0.50
CA PRO A 460 -13.93 5.91 -1.22
C PRO A 460 -12.80 6.85 -1.67
N GLY A 461 -12.29 6.66 -2.89
CA GLY A 461 -11.28 7.49 -3.52
C GLY A 461 -11.86 8.83 -3.98
N GLY A 462 -11.27 9.93 -3.52
CA GLY A 462 -11.60 11.27 -3.95
C GLY A 462 -11.12 11.53 -5.37
N SER A 463 -12.05 11.85 -6.27
CA SER A 463 -11.73 12.34 -7.61
C SER A 463 -11.03 13.70 -7.54
N ASN A 464 -9.84 13.79 -8.11
CA ASN A 464 -9.10 15.03 -8.35
C ASN A 464 -9.84 15.87 -9.41
N MET A 465 -10.58 16.90 -9.00
CA MET A 465 -11.18 17.88 -9.92
C MET A 465 -10.25 19.08 -10.03
N SER A 466 -9.64 19.22 -11.21
CA SER A 466 -8.85 20.36 -11.64
C SER A 466 -9.66 21.68 -11.57
N GLY A 467 -8.95 22.76 -11.25
CA GLY A 467 -9.50 24.02 -10.77
C GLY A 467 -10.59 24.67 -11.63
N GLY A 468 -11.68 25.06 -10.95
CA GLY A 468 -12.73 25.93 -11.48
C GLY A 468 -13.15 26.98 -10.45
N GLU A 469 -13.14 28.26 -10.85
CA GLU A 469 -13.53 29.42 -10.03
C GLU A 469 -14.89 29.23 -9.30
N LEU A 470 -14.89 29.43 -7.97
CA LEU A 470 -16.11 29.48 -7.17
C LEU A 470 -16.88 30.81 -7.41
N PRO A 471 -18.20 30.77 -7.73
CA PRO A 471 -19.02 31.98 -7.77
C PRO A 471 -19.54 32.39 -6.39
N ASP A 472 -19.46 33.70 -6.09
CA ASP A 472 -20.01 34.36 -4.89
C ASP A 472 -21.50 34.04 -4.63
N GLY A 473 -21.80 33.37 -3.52
CA GLY A 473 -23.17 33.05 -3.09
C GLY A 473 -23.36 33.18 -1.58
N LYS A 474 -24.09 34.23 -1.15
CA LYS A 474 -24.42 34.54 0.25
C LYS A 474 -25.13 33.40 0.99
N LEU A 475 -24.58 32.97 2.12
CA LEU A 475 -25.26 32.13 3.11
C LEU A 475 -26.19 32.96 4.01
N SER A 476 -27.41 32.46 4.22
CA SER A 476 -28.43 33.02 5.10
C SER A 476 -28.51 32.25 6.40
N ASP A 477 -28.64 32.99 7.51
CA ASP A 477 -28.81 32.53 8.89
C ASP A 477 -29.99 31.55 9.10
N GLU A 478 -29.74 30.32 9.57
CA GLU A 478 -30.70 29.59 10.41
C GLU A 478 -30.00 28.79 11.54
N LYS A 479 -30.64 28.82 12.72
CA LYS A 479 -30.16 28.43 14.05
C LYS A 479 -29.98 26.92 14.25
N GLN A 480 -28.91 26.54 14.94
CA GLN A 480 -28.84 25.30 15.73
C GLN A 480 -29.08 25.57 17.25
N PRO A 481 -29.69 24.63 18.00
CA PRO A 481 -30.01 24.79 19.41
C PRO A 481 -28.89 24.32 20.36
N SER A 482 -28.79 25.00 21.49
CA SER A 482 -27.82 24.83 22.58
C SER A 482 -28.10 23.64 23.51
N GLY A 483 -27.06 22.87 23.85
CA GLY A 483 -27.02 21.93 24.97
C GLY A 483 -25.74 22.12 25.80
N GLU A 484 -25.89 22.40 27.09
CA GLU A 484 -24.84 22.76 28.05
C GLU A 484 -23.97 21.54 28.47
N ARG A 485 -22.66 21.75 28.65
CA ARG A 485 -21.77 20.88 29.46
C ARG A 485 -21.30 21.65 30.72
N PRO A 486 -21.22 21.02 31.90
CA PRO A 486 -20.85 21.69 33.15
C PRO A 486 -19.33 21.80 33.34
N GLY A 487 -18.90 22.91 33.94
CA GLY A 487 -17.50 23.32 34.05
C GLY A 487 -16.73 22.76 35.25
N GLY A 488 -15.41 22.77 35.08
CA GLY A 488 -14.39 22.67 36.13
C GLY A 488 -13.23 23.62 35.79
N GLU A 489 -12.84 24.44 36.77
CA GLU A 489 -11.83 25.50 36.68
C GLU A 489 -10.39 24.97 36.66
N LEU A 490 -9.49 25.62 35.93
CA LEU A 490 -8.05 25.63 36.19
C LEU A 490 -7.52 27.10 36.20
N PRO A 491 -6.49 27.43 37.00
CA PRO A 491 -6.18 28.80 37.39
C PRO A 491 -5.05 29.48 36.57
N ASP A 492 -5.15 30.81 36.51
CA ASP A 492 -4.25 31.77 35.86
C ASP A 492 -2.80 31.81 36.39
N GLY A 493 -1.85 32.02 35.47
CA GLY A 493 -0.48 32.45 35.74
C GLY A 493 0.12 33.27 34.59
N GLU A 494 0.14 34.59 34.75
CA GLU A 494 0.71 35.57 33.81
C GLU A 494 2.24 35.47 33.64
N LEU A 495 2.75 35.79 32.43
CA LEU A 495 4.12 36.25 32.21
C LEU A 495 4.16 37.63 31.50
N PRO A 496 5.18 38.47 31.74
CA PRO A 496 5.05 39.92 31.74
C PRO A 496 5.49 40.63 30.46
N ARG A 497 4.79 41.73 30.13
CA ARG A 497 5.13 42.69 29.06
C ARG A 497 6.19 43.72 29.50
N GLY A 498 7.20 43.93 28.66
CA GLY A 498 8.16 45.04 28.71
C GLY A 498 8.00 46.01 27.52
N ASN A 499 8.10 47.30 27.78
CA ASN A 499 7.70 48.42 26.90
C ASN A 499 8.89 49.14 26.19
N LEU A 500 8.73 49.41 24.86
CA LEU A 500 9.00 50.64 24.06
C LEU A 500 10.47 51.10 23.80
N PRO A 501 10.81 51.91 22.73
CA PRO A 501 9.97 52.81 21.90
C PRO A 501 10.26 52.93 20.37
N ASN A 502 9.42 53.71 19.67
CA ASN A 502 9.46 54.15 18.26
C ASN A 502 10.76 54.87 17.80
N ASP A 503 11.16 54.65 16.54
CA ASP A 503 11.62 55.70 15.60
C ASP A 503 11.60 55.21 14.11
N GLU A 504 11.48 56.16 13.18
CA GLU A 504 11.18 55.99 11.75
C GLU A 504 12.37 55.58 10.84
N LEU A 505 12.04 54.99 9.66
CA LEU A 505 12.70 55.01 8.33
C LEU A 505 13.44 53.76 7.77
N SER A 506 12.83 53.25 6.69
CA SER A 506 13.35 52.79 5.37
C SER A 506 14.26 51.56 5.22
N GLU A 507 13.74 50.61 4.42
CA GLU A 507 14.37 49.75 3.39
C GLU A 507 15.74 49.13 3.66
N ASP A 508 15.74 47.80 3.86
CA ASP A 508 16.46 46.77 3.10
C ASP A 508 16.86 45.60 4.03
N SER A 509 16.61 44.38 3.52
CA SER A 509 17.15 43.06 3.90
C SER A 509 17.36 42.73 5.38
N THR A 510 16.49 41.85 5.89
CA THR A 510 16.78 40.61 6.63
C THR A 510 15.49 40.18 7.32
N GLU A 511 14.79 39.19 6.77
CA GLU A 511 13.79 38.44 7.54
C GLU A 511 14.27 37.00 7.68
N GLU A 512 14.36 36.59 8.94
CA GLU A 512 14.62 35.24 9.41
C GLU A 512 13.61 34.30 8.76
N ARG A 513 14.13 33.32 8.01
CA ARG A 513 13.38 32.17 7.51
C ARG A 513 13.05 31.29 8.71
N GLY A 514 11.83 31.44 9.22
CA GLY A 514 11.22 30.53 10.18
C GLY A 514 9.84 30.16 9.66
N PHE A 515 9.70 28.95 9.14
CA PHE A 515 8.40 28.37 8.84
C PHE A 515 7.67 28.12 10.16
N SER A 516 6.49 28.73 10.31
CA SER A 516 5.57 28.43 11.40
C SER A 516 4.81 27.16 11.03
N ASN A 517 5.08 26.07 11.75
CA ASN A 517 4.56 24.72 11.56
C ASN A 517 3.06 24.55 11.95
N GLY A 518 2.23 25.55 11.61
CA GLY A 518 0.85 25.67 12.10
C GLY A 518 -0.25 25.29 11.11
N GLY A 519 0.10 24.91 9.88
CA GLY A 519 -0.87 24.62 8.81
C GLY A 519 -1.16 23.14 8.56
N VAL A 520 -0.33 22.24 9.08
CA VAL A 520 -0.42 20.78 8.80
C VAL A 520 -1.28 20.06 9.84
N ALA A 521 -1.40 20.61 11.05
CA ALA A 521 -2.03 19.93 12.19
C ALA A 521 -3.57 20.11 12.31
N GLU A 522 -4.23 20.91 11.46
CA GLU A 522 -5.68 21.17 11.58
C GLU A 522 -6.59 20.27 10.71
N ASN A 523 -6.03 19.33 9.93
CA ASN A 523 -6.84 18.43 9.07
C ASN A 523 -7.02 16.99 9.57
N SER A 524 -6.37 16.57 10.66
CA SER A 524 -6.51 15.20 11.19
C SER A 524 -7.75 14.97 12.07
N THR A 525 -8.91 15.48 11.67
CA THR A 525 -10.18 15.18 12.37
C THR A 525 -11.14 14.40 11.47
N GLY A 526 -11.02 13.07 11.52
CA GLY A 526 -12.08 12.11 11.27
C GLY A 526 -12.62 12.02 9.84
N ASP A 527 -12.45 10.84 9.24
CA ASP A 527 -13.17 10.38 8.04
C ASP A 527 -12.75 11.06 6.71
N MET A 528 -11.45 11.01 6.39
CA MET A 528 -10.91 11.11 5.01
C MET A 528 -9.41 10.79 5.05
N MET A 529 -8.97 9.77 4.32
CA MET A 529 -7.55 9.51 4.04
C MET A 529 -7.08 10.58 3.05
N ASP A 530 -6.32 11.58 3.50
CA ASP A 530 -5.66 12.53 2.62
C ASP A 530 -4.48 11.81 1.95
N VAL A 531 -4.74 11.18 0.79
CA VAL A 531 -3.72 10.50 -0.02
C VAL A 531 -2.86 11.56 -0.71
N GLY A 532 -1.58 11.63 -0.36
CA GLY A 532 -0.73 12.77 -0.68
C GLY A 532 -0.15 12.72 -2.09
N THR A 533 -0.71 13.53 -3.00
CA THR A 533 -0.03 14.04 -4.20
C THR A 533 0.89 15.19 -3.80
N PRO A 534 2.03 15.45 -4.51
CA PRO A 534 2.89 16.57 -4.19
C PRO A 534 2.13 17.90 -4.10
N ASP A 535 2.39 18.64 -3.03
CA ASP A 535 1.74 19.93 -2.81
C ASP A 535 2.12 20.91 -3.93
N ALA A 536 1.11 21.49 -4.57
CA ALA A 536 1.30 22.42 -5.66
C ALA A 536 2.18 23.61 -5.23
N GLY A 537 3.26 23.85 -5.97
CA GLY A 537 4.20 24.94 -5.70
C GLY A 537 5.37 24.58 -4.80
N THR A 538 5.47 23.34 -4.31
CA THR A 538 6.70 22.78 -3.74
C THR A 538 7.71 22.45 -4.84
N THR A 539 8.98 22.24 -4.46
CA THR A 539 10.02 21.74 -5.38
C THR A 539 9.79 20.30 -5.80
N GLN A 540 8.93 19.55 -5.12
CA GLN A 540 8.52 18.17 -5.45
C GLN A 540 7.48 18.11 -6.58
N ALA A 541 6.76 19.20 -6.87
CA ALA A 541 5.67 19.19 -7.86
C ALA A 541 6.19 19.29 -9.30
N ALA A 542 5.59 18.56 -10.25
CA ALA A 542 5.99 18.55 -11.67
C ALA A 542 6.05 19.94 -12.31
N GLY A 543 5.18 20.86 -11.87
CA GLY A 543 5.16 22.24 -12.35
C GLY A 543 6.22 23.17 -11.75
N SER A 544 7.13 22.67 -10.90
CA SER A 544 8.14 23.51 -10.25
C SER A 544 9.16 24.03 -11.25
N SER A 545 9.26 25.36 -11.34
CA SER A 545 10.30 26.05 -12.12
C SER A 545 11.53 26.43 -11.29
N THR A 546 11.67 25.84 -10.10
CA THR A 546 12.77 26.09 -9.16
C THR A 546 13.33 24.75 -8.70
N ASP A 547 14.66 24.60 -8.67
CA ASP A 547 15.28 23.34 -8.23
C ASP A 547 15.36 23.27 -6.70
N SER A 548 15.67 24.38 -6.04
CA SER A 548 15.77 24.46 -4.59
C SER A 548 15.51 25.88 -4.04
N PHE A 549 14.76 25.98 -2.95
CA PHE A 549 14.61 27.19 -2.14
C PHE A 549 15.59 27.22 -0.96
N ASP A 550 16.04 26.06 -0.49
CA ASP A 550 16.83 25.95 0.74
C ASP A 550 18.33 26.08 0.49
N TYR A 551 18.82 25.59 -0.65
CA TYR A 551 20.23 25.60 -1.00
C TYR A 551 20.58 26.77 -1.92
N SER A 552 21.47 27.64 -1.47
CA SER A 552 21.90 28.81 -2.25
C SER A 552 22.95 28.47 -3.30
N THR A 553 23.63 27.33 -3.13
CA THR A 553 24.65 26.82 -4.03
C THR A 553 24.52 25.31 -4.20
N TYR A 554 24.96 24.81 -5.36
CA TYR A 554 25.04 23.38 -5.63
C TYR A 554 25.97 22.64 -4.66
N GLU A 555 27.09 23.25 -4.28
CA GLU A 555 28.05 22.67 -3.31
C GLU A 555 27.38 22.43 -1.95
N GLU A 556 26.61 23.39 -1.43
CA GLU A 556 25.86 23.23 -0.17
C GLU A 556 24.85 22.08 -0.25
N MET A 557 24.15 21.94 -1.38
CA MET A 557 23.21 20.85 -1.61
C MET A 557 23.92 19.48 -1.60
N VAL A 558 25.00 19.32 -2.38
CA VAL A 558 25.73 18.04 -2.43
C VAL A 558 26.35 17.69 -1.08
N GLU A 559 26.85 18.66 -0.32
CA GLU A 559 27.37 18.43 1.03
C GLU A 559 26.28 17.91 1.99
N ALA A 560 25.04 18.38 1.87
CA ALA A 560 23.92 17.88 2.66
C ALA A 560 23.54 16.43 2.29
N TYR A 561 23.37 16.13 1.00
CA TYR A 561 23.14 14.75 0.53
C TYR A 561 24.23 13.79 1.04
N ALA A 562 25.50 14.19 0.92
CA ALA A 562 26.62 13.34 1.36
C ALA A 562 26.66 13.12 2.88
N ALA A 563 26.25 14.11 3.68
CA ALA A 563 26.18 13.99 5.13
C ALA A 563 25.06 13.02 5.54
N ASP A 564 23.85 13.25 5.04
CA ASP A 564 22.66 12.46 5.37
C ASP A 564 22.81 10.99 4.95
N ILE A 565 23.21 10.75 3.70
CA ILE A 565 23.43 9.39 3.17
C ILE A 565 24.55 8.69 3.95
N GLY A 566 25.61 9.42 4.32
CA GLY A 566 26.68 8.86 5.15
C GLY A 566 26.23 8.43 6.54
N GLU A 567 25.21 9.07 7.12
CA GLU A 567 24.58 8.64 8.38
C GLU A 567 23.67 7.44 8.18
N ILE A 568 22.90 7.38 7.10
CA ILE A 568 22.05 6.21 6.76
C ILE A 568 22.90 4.97 6.51
N GLU A 569 23.99 5.09 5.74
CA GLU A 569 24.92 3.99 5.43
C GLU A 569 25.68 3.48 6.67
N ALA A 570 25.80 4.30 7.72
CA ALA A 570 26.41 3.88 8.98
C ALA A 570 25.54 2.87 9.75
N GLY A 571 24.26 2.78 9.40
CA GLY A 571 23.26 1.95 10.03
C GLY A 571 22.64 2.59 11.28
N ASP A 572 21.47 2.09 11.65
CA ASP A 572 20.81 2.44 12.90
C ASP A 572 21.45 1.74 14.11
N GLU A 573 20.77 1.72 15.26
CA GLU A 573 21.33 1.10 16.47
C GLU A 573 21.49 -0.42 16.38
N TYR A 574 20.73 -1.08 15.50
CA TYR A 574 20.82 -2.51 15.19
C TYR A 574 21.81 -2.79 14.06
N GLY A 575 22.31 -1.72 13.41
CA GLY A 575 23.28 -1.79 12.31
C GLY A 575 22.63 -1.96 10.94
N ASN A 576 21.32 -1.74 10.84
CA ASN A 576 20.55 -1.89 9.62
C ASN A 576 20.54 -0.57 8.84
N ASN A 577 20.56 -0.67 7.51
CA ASN A 577 20.27 0.46 6.64
C ASN A 577 18.74 0.56 6.47
N ILE A 578 18.14 1.59 7.05
CA ILE A 578 16.68 1.77 7.07
C ILE A 578 16.04 1.93 5.68
N VAL A 579 16.81 2.38 4.67
CA VAL A 579 16.34 2.47 3.28
C VAL A 579 16.22 1.08 2.67
N GLU A 580 17.20 0.21 2.96
CA GLU A 580 17.18 -1.18 2.49
C GLU A 580 16.09 -2.00 3.19
N LEU A 581 15.78 -1.71 4.45
CA LEU A 581 14.64 -2.32 5.16
C LEU A 581 13.30 -2.02 4.48
N TYR A 582 13.18 -0.85 3.85
CA TYR A 582 11.96 -0.40 3.16
C TYR A 582 11.97 -0.68 1.66
N ASN A 583 12.92 -1.49 1.19
CA ASN A 583 12.98 -1.95 -0.18
C ASN A 583 12.43 -3.39 -0.29
N PRO A 584 11.15 -3.60 -0.67
CA PRO A 584 10.56 -4.94 -0.73
C PRO A 584 11.29 -5.88 -1.70
N LEU A 585 11.99 -5.35 -2.72
CA LEU A 585 12.75 -6.15 -3.68
C LEU A 585 13.90 -6.93 -3.04
N ASN A 586 14.41 -6.50 -1.87
CA ASN A 586 15.43 -7.23 -1.12
C ASN A 586 14.90 -8.53 -0.48
N TYR A 587 13.59 -8.62 -0.29
CA TYR A 587 12.97 -9.67 0.52
C TYR A 587 12.21 -10.72 -0.29
N ILE A 588 11.71 -10.35 -1.47
CA ILE A 588 10.96 -11.24 -2.35
C ILE A 588 11.83 -12.43 -2.78
N GLY A 589 11.44 -13.64 -2.40
CA GLY A 589 12.20 -14.86 -2.71
C GLY A 589 13.48 -15.05 -1.89
N ALA A 590 13.73 -14.22 -0.87
CA ALA A 590 14.86 -14.40 0.03
C ALA A 590 14.66 -15.64 0.93
N GLU A 591 15.75 -16.37 1.26
CA GLU A 591 15.65 -17.60 2.05
C GLU A 591 15.12 -17.40 3.49
N SER A 592 15.27 -16.19 4.04
CA SER A 592 14.84 -15.81 5.39
C SER A 592 13.43 -15.20 5.45
N THR A 593 12.69 -15.23 4.34
CA THR A 593 11.36 -14.62 4.21
C THR A 593 10.37 -15.70 3.75
N GLU A 594 9.15 -15.63 4.26
CA GLU A 594 8.05 -16.45 3.74
C GLU A 594 7.32 -15.69 2.61
N ASN A 595 7.22 -16.28 1.43
CA ASN A 595 6.54 -15.63 0.32
C ASN A 595 5.00 -15.70 0.49
N PRO A 596 4.24 -14.65 0.17
CA PRO A 596 2.79 -14.76 0.03
C PRO A 596 2.44 -15.73 -1.10
N ALA A 597 1.24 -16.29 -1.07
CA ALA A 597 0.73 -17.12 -2.16
C ALA A 597 0.46 -16.27 -3.40
N TRP A 598 -0.04 -15.04 -3.20
CA TRP A 598 -0.44 -14.16 -4.29
C TRP A 598 -0.37 -12.67 -3.96
N VAL A 599 -0.25 -11.84 -5.00
CA VAL A 599 -0.22 -10.38 -4.92
C VAL A 599 -0.97 -9.76 -6.11
N ARG A 600 -1.81 -8.77 -5.84
CA ARG A 600 -2.44 -7.89 -6.85
C ARG A 600 -1.99 -6.46 -6.61
N ILE A 601 -1.43 -5.81 -7.64
CA ILE A 601 -1.01 -4.41 -7.58
C ILE A 601 -1.92 -3.62 -8.51
N VAL A 602 -2.68 -2.67 -7.96
CA VAL A 602 -3.65 -1.87 -8.71
C VAL A 602 -3.16 -0.44 -8.80
N MET A 603 -2.97 0.10 -10.00
CA MET A 603 -2.50 1.48 -10.22
C MET A 603 -3.37 2.18 -11.24
N GLY A 604 -3.50 3.50 -11.10
CA GLY A 604 -4.12 4.33 -12.13
C GLY A 604 -3.19 4.45 -13.32
N ALA A 605 -3.61 4.05 -14.50
CA ALA A 605 -2.78 4.18 -15.70
C ALA A 605 -2.44 5.65 -16.03
N SER A 606 -3.16 6.62 -15.48
CA SER A 606 -2.88 8.06 -15.63
C SER A 606 -2.30 8.73 -14.36
N GLU A 607 -1.95 7.96 -13.32
CA GLU A 607 -1.41 8.54 -12.07
C GLU A 607 0.03 9.02 -12.23
N GLY A 608 0.41 10.13 -11.60
CA GLY A 608 1.77 10.69 -11.66
C GLY A 608 2.62 10.46 -10.41
N ASP A 609 2.04 9.85 -9.37
CA ASP A 609 2.61 9.82 -8.01
C ASP A 609 3.67 8.72 -7.85
N MET A 610 3.61 7.68 -8.69
CA MET A 610 4.58 6.61 -8.83
C MET A 610 4.69 6.15 -10.30
N SER A 611 5.90 5.77 -10.71
CA SER A 611 6.14 5.19 -12.03
C SER A 611 5.49 3.81 -12.14
N LEU A 612 4.87 3.49 -13.29
CA LEU A 612 4.35 2.14 -13.50
C LEU A 612 5.47 1.08 -13.56
N PHE A 613 6.70 1.49 -13.89
CA PHE A 613 7.86 0.60 -13.83
C PHE A 613 8.11 0.04 -12.43
N SER A 614 7.76 0.77 -11.36
CA SER A 614 7.87 0.26 -9.99
C SER A 614 6.93 -0.92 -9.75
N SER A 615 5.69 -0.87 -10.24
CA SER A 615 4.77 -2.02 -10.17
C SER A 615 5.22 -3.20 -11.05
N LEU A 616 5.78 -2.90 -12.23
CA LEU A 616 6.33 -3.94 -13.10
C LEU A 616 7.53 -4.65 -12.46
N ASN A 617 8.42 -3.91 -11.80
CA ASN A 617 9.57 -4.48 -11.09
C ASN A 617 9.14 -5.38 -9.93
N LEU A 618 8.12 -4.98 -9.17
CA LEU A 618 7.52 -5.82 -8.14
C LEU A 618 6.93 -7.11 -8.73
N GLN A 619 6.14 -7.00 -9.81
CA GLN A 619 5.56 -8.17 -10.47
C GLN A 619 6.63 -9.14 -10.97
N ILE A 620 7.66 -8.64 -11.66
CA ILE A 620 8.77 -9.45 -12.16
C ILE A 620 9.48 -10.17 -11.00
N ALA A 621 9.76 -9.48 -9.90
CA ALA A 621 10.39 -10.07 -8.73
C ALA A 621 9.52 -11.18 -8.12
N MET A 622 8.22 -10.92 -7.95
CA MET A 622 7.25 -11.87 -7.38
C MET A 622 7.12 -13.13 -8.25
N LEU A 623 6.93 -12.97 -9.57
CA LEU A 623 6.85 -14.10 -10.51
C LEU A 623 8.13 -14.93 -10.52
N ASN A 624 9.30 -14.29 -10.51
CA ASN A 624 10.59 -14.99 -10.43
C ASN A 624 10.79 -15.73 -9.09
N ALA A 625 10.14 -15.27 -8.02
CA ALA A 625 10.08 -15.95 -6.73
C ALA A 625 9.00 -17.06 -6.66
N GLY A 626 8.23 -17.28 -7.74
CA GLY A 626 7.17 -18.28 -7.80
C GLY A 626 5.87 -17.86 -7.11
N ILE A 627 5.68 -16.55 -6.90
CA ILE A 627 4.47 -15.95 -6.34
C ILE A 627 3.53 -15.61 -7.50
N ASP A 628 2.24 -15.87 -7.33
CA ASP A 628 1.22 -15.45 -8.28
C ASP A 628 1.01 -13.94 -8.19
N ALA A 629 1.38 -13.20 -9.23
CA ALA A 629 1.40 -11.74 -9.20
C ALA A 629 0.74 -11.14 -10.44
N ASN A 630 -0.24 -10.25 -10.18
CA ASN A 630 -0.98 -9.55 -11.20
C ASN A 630 -0.86 -8.03 -11.03
N ILE A 631 -0.65 -7.32 -12.13
CA ILE A 631 -0.74 -5.86 -12.19
C ILE A 631 -2.02 -5.45 -12.91
N GLU A 632 -2.71 -4.45 -12.35
CA GLU A 632 -3.87 -3.84 -12.95
C GLU A 632 -3.62 -2.35 -13.12
N TRP A 633 -3.48 -1.93 -14.37
CA TRP A 633 -3.31 -0.54 -14.76
C TRP A 633 -4.63 0.00 -15.29
N GLN A 634 -5.34 0.72 -14.41
CA GLN A 634 -6.67 1.21 -14.66
C GLN A 634 -6.67 2.43 -15.61
N TRP A 635 -7.16 2.25 -16.82
CA TRP A 635 -7.26 3.32 -17.84
C TRP A 635 -8.18 4.45 -17.40
N ASP A 636 -7.76 5.70 -17.63
CA ASP A 636 -8.32 6.92 -17.01
C ASP A 636 -8.50 6.81 -15.48
N GLY A 637 -7.65 6.00 -14.83
CA GLY A 637 -7.56 5.87 -13.38
C GLY A 637 -6.50 6.82 -12.82
N GLY A 638 -6.86 7.57 -11.78
CA GLY A 638 -5.93 8.40 -11.01
C GLY A 638 -5.26 7.64 -9.87
N HIS A 639 -4.58 8.38 -8.99
CA HIS A 639 -3.92 7.82 -7.80
C HIS A 639 -4.94 7.15 -6.85
N VAL A 640 -4.62 5.93 -6.38
CA VAL A 640 -5.50 5.05 -5.59
C VAL A 640 -6.85 4.84 -6.30
N PRO A 641 -6.84 4.17 -7.47
CA PRO A 641 -8.05 4.03 -8.25
C PRO A 641 -9.07 3.12 -7.53
N SER A 642 -10.36 3.40 -7.75
CA SER A 642 -11.45 2.57 -7.21
C SER A 642 -11.54 1.23 -7.93
N GLU A 643 -12.29 0.29 -7.34
CA GLU A 643 -12.69 -0.93 -8.02
C GLU A 643 -13.53 -0.62 -9.28
N VAL A 644 -13.32 -1.37 -10.36
CA VAL A 644 -13.94 -1.12 -11.67
C VAL A 644 -14.33 -2.41 -12.37
N LEU A 645 -15.31 -2.31 -13.25
CA LEU A 645 -15.69 -3.39 -14.19
C LEU A 645 -15.92 -4.76 -13.50
N SER A 646 -16.55 -4.72 -12.33
CA SER A 646 -16.84 -5.88 -11.46
C SER A 646 -15.64 -6.57 -10.79
N GLU A 647 -14.42 -6.09 -11.00
CA GLU A 647 -13.24 -6.53 -10.26
C GLU A 647 -13.21 -5.88 -8.87
N SER A 648 -14.01 -6.42 -7.94
CA SER A 648 -13.99 -5.97 -6.55
C SER A 648 -12.89 -6.62 -5.73
N PHE A 649 -12.53 -5.99 -4.61
CA PHE A 649 -11.61 -6.56 -3.62
C PHE A 649 -12.13 -7.90 -3.09
N SER A 650 -13.43 -7.99 -2.76
CA SER A 650 -14.04 -9.22 -2.25
C SER A 650 -14.08 -10.34 -3.29
N LEU A 651 -14.38 -10.03 -4.56
CA LEU A 651 -14.37 -11.02 -5.63
C LEU A 651 -12.99 -11.64 -5.78
N TYR A 652 -11.94 -10.81 -5.79
CA TYR A 652 -10.58 -11.30 -5.94
C TYR A 652 -10.16 -12.17 -4.77
N ILE A 653 -10.44 -11.77 -3.53
CA ILE A 653 -10.14 -12.60 -2.35
C ILE A 653 -10.87 -13.93 -2.41
N ASP A 654 -12.16 -13.94 -2.77
CA ASP A 654 -12.93 -15.18 -2.89
C ASP A 654 -12.37 -16.09 -3.99
N GLN A 655 -11.91 -15.53 -5.11
CA GLN A 655 -11.24 -16.27 -6.18
C GLN A 655 -9.93 -16.90 -5.70
N MET A 656 -9.08 -16.13 -5.02
CA MET A 656 -7.82 -16.65 -4.49
C MET A 656 -8.06 -17.67 -3.37
N TYR A 657 -9.09 -17.48 -2.56
CA TYR A 657 -9.48 -18.45 -1.54
C TYR A 657 -9.94 -19.76 -2.19
N GLY A 658 -10.82 -19.66 -3.19
CA GLY A 658 -11.25 -20.79 -3.99
C GLY A 658 -10.04 -21.55 -4.55
N GLU A 659 -9.10 -20.86 -5.18
CA GLU A 659 -7.95 -21.50 -5.82
C GLU A 659 -6.97 -22.15 -4.83
N TYR A 660 -6.55 -21.42 -3.79
CA TYR A 660 -5.45 -21.82 -2.93
C TYR A 660 -5.88 -22.54 -1.64
N ALA A 661 -7.09 -22.29 -1.14
CA ALA A 661 -7.62 -22.95 0.06
C ALA A 661 -8.52 -24.15 -0.29
N ASP A 662 -9.50 -23.96 -1.18
CA ASP A 662 -10.52 -24.98 -1.48
C ASP A 662 -10.18 -25.87 -2.70
N GLY A 663 -9.37 -25.37 -3.62
CA GLY A 663 -9.15 -25.96 -4.94
C GLY A 663 -10.38 -25.88 -5.86
N GLU A 664 -11.24 -24.90 -5.64
CA GLU A 664 -12.42 -24.55 -6.43
C GLU A 664 -12.20 -23.26 -7.23
N THR A 665 -13.08 -22.95 -8.17
CA THR A 665 -13.00 -21.72 -8.97
C THR A 665 -14.25 -20.89 -8.72
N ILE A 666 -14.07 -19.62 -8.36
CA ILE A 666 -15.14 -18.65 -8.22
C ILE A 666 -15.26 -17.86 -9.53
N ASP A 667 -16.41 -18.02 -10.21
CA ASP A 667 -16.68 -17.33 -11.46
C ASP A 667 -17.06 -15.86 -11.19
N THR A 668 -16.54 -14.93 -12.00
CA THR A 668 -17.02 -13.54 -12.02
C THR A 668 -18.53 -13.52 -12.33
N PRO A 669 -19.35 -12.83 -11.51
CA PRO A 669 -20.78 -12.68 -11.77
C PRO A 669 -21.03 -12.09 -13.17
N ALA A 670 -22.14 -12.48 -13.81
CA ALA A 670 -22.48 -11.93 -15.12
C ALA A 670 -22.86 -10.44 -15.02
N ALA A 671 -22.40 -9.63 -15.98
CA ALA A 671 -22.71 -8.21 -16.04
C ALA A 671 -24.22 -7.95 -16.02
N ASP A 672 -24.65 -7.04 -15.13
CA ASP A 672 -26.01 -6.53 -15.18
C ASP A 672 -26.20 -5.64 -16.40
N VAL A 673 -27.36 -5.78 -17.05
CA VAL A 673 -27.69 -4.94 -18.20
C VAL A 673 -27.94 -3.52 -17.69
N GLN A 674 -27.09 -2.58 -18.09
CA GLN A 674 -27.31 -1.15 -17.84
C GLN A 674 -28.66 -0.73 -18.47
N THR A 675 -29.62 -0.33 -17.62
CA THR A 675 -30.95 0.11 -18.06
C THR A 675 -31.17 1.62 -17.94
N GLU A 676 -30.33 2.29 -17.17
CA GLU A 676 -30.31 3.75 -17.00
C GLU A 676 -28.90 4.25 -17.32
N ASN A 677 -28.79 5.34 -18.07
CA ASN A 677 -27.50 5.98 -18.31
C ASN A 677 -27.05 6.72 -17.04
N GLY A 678 -25.74 6.93 -16.87
CA GLY A 678 -25.21 7.70 -15.75
C GLY A 678 -25.63 9.18 -15.76
N THR A 679 -25.31 9.90 -14.68
CA THR A 679 -25.80 11.27 -14.46
C THR A 679 -24.82 12.38 -14.83
N ALA A 680 -23.65 12.05 -15.39
CA ALA A 680 -22.67 13.05 -15.78
C ALA A 680 -23.21 13.96 -16.89
N LYS A 681 -22.72 15.20 -16.93
CA LYS A 681 -23.19 16.21 -17.90
C LYS A 681 -22.27 16.38 -19.09
N GLU A 682 -21.01 16.02 -18.91
CA GLU A 682 -19.93 16.18 -19.88
C GLU A 682 -19.04 14.94 -19.80
N ALA A 683 -18.47 14.54 -20.94
CA ALA A 683 -17.53 13.44 -21.01
C ALA A 683 -16.20 13.84 -20.35
N THR A 684 -15.57 12.89 -19.66
CA THR A 684 -14.29 13.08 -18.98
C THR A 684 -13.23 12.09 -19.44
N GLY A 685 -13.60 11.12 -20.29
CA GLY A 685 -12.67 10.13 -20.82
C GLY A 685 -11.62 10.77 -21.74
N THR A 686 -10.44 10.19 -21.75
CA THR A 686 -9.36 10.58 -22.65
C THR A 686 -9.62 10.03 -24.05
N ASP A 687 -9.44 10.86 -25.08
CA ASP A 687 -9.56 10.42 -26.48
C ASP A 687 -8.26 9.72 -26.94
N LEU A 688 -8.33 8.39 -27.00
CA LEU A 688 -7.24 7.50 -27.41
C LEU A 688 -7.28 7.17 -28.91
N SER A 689 -8.37 7.53 -29.60
CA SER A 689 -8.69 7.07 -30.96
C SER A 689 -7.68 7.52 -32.03
N SER A 690 -6.86 8.51 -31.72
CA SER A 690 -5.86 9.04 -32.65
C SER A 690 -4.57 8.23 -32.72
N TRP A 691 -4.29 7.39 -31.72
CA TRP A 691 -3.03 6.63 -31.58
C TRP A 691 -3.22 5.16 -31.20
N VAL A 692 -4.38 4.75 -30.69
CA VAL A 692 -4.72 3.33 -30.48
C VAL A 692 -5.27 2.71 -31.75
N GLU A 693 -4.64 1.62 -32.21
CA GLU A 693 -5.13 0.78 -33.30
C GLU A 693 -6.02 -0.35 -32.76
N TYR A 694 -7.29 -0.36 -33.19
CA TYR A 694 -8.31 -1.33 -32.78
C TYR A 694 -9.19 -1.77 -33.96
N SER A 695 -8.60 -1.96 -35.16
CA SER A 695 -9.37 -2.47 -36.32
C SER A 695 -9.72 -3.96 -36.23
N ASP A 696 -9.05 -4.73 -35.38
CA ASP A 696 -9.36 -6.13 -35.07
C ASP A 696 -9.78 -6.25 -33.59
N PRO A 697 -11.09 -6.40 -33.30
CA PRO A 697 -11.57 -6.53 -31.92
C PRO A 697 -10.90 -7.71 -31.21
N GLY A 698 -10.18 -7.42 -30.12
CA GLY A 698 -9.37 -8.39 -29.39
C GLY A 698 -7.86 -8.24 -29.60
N ASN A 699 -7.42 -7.25 -30.38
CA ASN A 699 -6.01 -6.95 -30.59
C ASN A 699 -5.75 -5.44 -30.60
N VAL A 700 -5.76 -4.83 -29.41
CA VAL A 700 -5.25 -3.47 -29.18
C VAL A 700 -3.77 -3.40 -29.49
N SER A 701 -3.35 -2.34 -30.18
CA SER A 701 -1.93 -2.01 -30.31
C SER A 701 -1.69 -0.50 -30.38
N PHE A 702 -0.56 -0.07 -29.85
CA PHE A 702 -0.06 1.32 -29.88
C PHE A 702 1.45 1.30 -29.62
N THR A 703 2.15 2.42 -29.84
CA THR A 703 3.61 2.46 -29.68
C THR A 703 4.03 2.72 -28.24
N LEU A 704 5.27 2.37 -27.90
CA LEU A 704 5.86 2.75 -26.60
C LEU A 704 5.85 4.27 -26.40
N ALA A 705 6.10 5.05 -27.45
CA ALA A 705 6.08 6.51 -27.40
C ALA A 705 4.68 7.05 -27.03
N ASP A 706 3.61 6.46 -27.58
CA ASP A 706 2.23 6.84 -27.23
C ASP A 706 1.90 6.45 -25.79
N ALA A 707 2.33 5.27 -25.35
CA ALA A 707 2.14 4.80 -23.97
C ALA A 707 2.80 5.74 -22.96
N VAL A 708 4.08 6.08 -23.14
CA VAL A 708 4.78 7.00 -22.24
C VAL A 708 4.21 8.42 -22.30
N SER A 709 3.77 8.89 -23.47
CA SER A 709 3.12 10.20 -23.59
C SER A 709 1.79 10.26 -22.83
N TYR A 710 0.97 9.21 -22.89
CA TYR A 710 -0.25 9.12 -22.09
C TYR A 710 0.06 9.11 -20.58
N ARG A 711 1.19 8.49 -20.17
CA ARG A 711 1.65 8.46 -18.78
C ARG A 711 2.10 9.83 -18.29
N THR A 712 2.94 10.51 -19.07
CA THR A 712 3.53 11.81 -18.70
C THR A 712 2.52 12.95 -18.72
N ASP A 713 1.42 12.83 -19.46
CA ASP A 713 0.28 13.75 -19.36
C ASP A 713 -0.30 13.81 -17.93
N GLY A 714 -0.15 12.74 -17.13
CA GLY A 714 -0.55 12.64 -15.73
C GLY A 714 0.54 12.98 -14.71
N ALA A 715 1.73 13.41 -15.14
CA ALA A 715 2.89 13.66 -14.27
C ALA A 715 2.56 14.64 -13.11
N SER A 716 2.86 14.23 -11.87
CA SER A 716 2.61 15.04 -10.67
C SER A 716 3.87 15.44 -9.91
N LYS A 717 4.98 14.70 -10.10
CA LYS A 717 6.28 14.91 -9.44
C LYS A 717 7.33 15.60 -10.32
N SER A 718 8.26 16.33 -9.72
CA SER A 718 9.48 16.90 -10.33
C SER A 718 10.61 15.86 -10.44
N ILE A 719 11.79 16.27 -10.91
CA ILE A 719 13.02 15.46 -10.90
C ILE A 719 14.11 16.15 -10.04
N PRO A 720 14.56 15.56 -8.92
CA PRO A 720 14.06 14.31 -8.32
C PRO A 720 12.65 14.48 -7.76
N GLY A 721 11.95 13.35 -7.58
CA GLY A 721 10.53 13.30 -7.21
C GLY A 721 10.26 12.69 -5.85
N PHE A 722 11.22 11.95 -5.28
CA PHE A 722 11.09 11.23 -4.00
C PHE A 722 12.14 11.67 -2.99
N ASP A 723 13.44 11.55 -3.32
CA ASP A 723 14.49 12.21 -2.54
C ASP A 723 14.67 13.65 -3.05
N VAL A 724 13.79 14.52 -2.57
CA VAL A 724 13.62 15.87 -3.09
C VAL A 724 14.71 16.76 -2.52
N ILE A 725 15.24 17.65 -3.36
CA ILE A 725 16.35 18.54 -2.96
C ILE A 725 16.03 19.35 -1.70
N ASP A 726 14.79 19.84 -1.53
CA ASP A 726 14.37 20.59 -0.31
C ASP A 726 13.59 19.73 0.71
N TYR A 727 13.81 18.41 0.73
CA TYR A 727 13.05 17.42 1.51
C TYR A 727 11.54 17.38 1.18
N GLY A 728 11.13 16.29 0.54
CA GLY A 728 9.76 15.97 0.16
C GLY A 728 9.11 15.00 1.14
N GLN A 729 7.89 14.57 0.82
CA GLN A 729 7.09 13.70 1.68
C GLN A 729 7.83 12.43 2.12
N GLU A 730 8.59 11.81 1.22
CA GLU A 730 9.30 10.54 1.46
C GLU A 730 10.62 10.72 2.24
N ASP A 731 11.25 11.89 2.21
CA ASP A 731 12.50 12.15 2.93
C ASP A 731 12.34 12.12 4.46
N TYR A 732 11.14 12.48 4.93
CA TYR A 732 10.76 12.39 6.33
C TYR A 732 10.58 10.95 6.82
N VAL A 733 10.50 9.96 5.93
CA VAL A 733 10.42 8.54 6.33
C VAL A 733 11.75 8.07 6.91
N PHE A 734 12.84 8.66 6.42
CA PHE A 734 14.19 8.27 6.77
C PHE A 734 14.85 9.25 7.74
N GLY A 735 14.06 9.96 8.56
CA GLY A 735 14.55 10.75 9.69
C GLY A 735 15.29 9.92 10.74
N ASN A 736 15.67 10.56 11.82
CA ASN A 736 16.14 9.93 13.05
C ASN A 736 15.70 10.76 14.27
N SER A 737 16.01 10.27 15.47
CA SER A 737 15.61 10.89 16.73
C SER A 737 16.01 12.37 16.92
N LYS A 738 16.89 12.93 16.07
CA LYS A 738 17.37 14.32 16.10
C LYS A 738 17.03 15.13 14.85
N GLN A 739 16.82 14.49 13.71
CA GLN A 739 16.62 15.12 12.41
C GLN A 739 15.45 14.43 11.70
N ASP A 740 14.37 15.18 11.48
CA ASP A 740 13.07 14.68 10.98
C ASP A 740 13.09 14.21 9.52
N ALA A 741 14.05 14.68 8.72
CA ALA A 741 14.18 14.32 7.30
C ALA A 741 15.65 14.25 6.90
N ARG A 742 16.00 13.27 6.07
CA ARG A 742 17.35 13.05 5.57
C ARG A 742 17.29 12.62 4.11
N HIS A 743 18.24 13.07 3.29
CA HIS A 743 18.46 12.50 1.97
C HIS A 743 18.95 11.06 2.07
N TRP A 744 18.56 10.20 1.12
CA TRP A 744 18.71 8.75 1.23
C TRP A 744 19.09 8.05 -0.08
N ASN A 745 18.93 8.72 -1.23
CA ASN A 745 19.16 8.15 -2.54
C ASN A 745 20.63 8.25 -2.95
N ARG A 746 21.34 7.12 -2.79
CA ARG A 746 22.75 6.98 -3.15
C ARG A 746 23.04 7.32 -4.62
N THR A 747 22.15 6.94 -5.54
CA THR A 747 22.34 7.17 -6.97
C THR A 747 22.29 8.66 -7.32
N LEU A 748 21.39 9.41 -6.69
CA LEU A 748 21.32 10.87 -6.87
C LEU A 748 22.63 11.53 -6.43
N LEU A 749 23.14 11.18 -5.25
CA LEU A 749 24.42 11.70 -4.76
C LEU A 749 25.56 11.39 -5.73
N GLU A 750 25.65 10.16 -6.24
CA GLU A 750 26.68 9.77 -7.21
C GLU A 750 26.60 10.57 -8.51
N ILE A 751 25.39 10.80 -9.04
CA ILE A 751 25.17 11.66 -10.21
C ILE A 751 25.60 13.09 -9.90
N PHE A 752 25.22 13.63 -8.74
CA PHE A 752 25.57 14.99 -8.36
C PHE A 752 27.09 15.20 -8.24
N GLU A 753 27.81 14.23 -7.67
CA GLU A 753 29.26 14.29 -7.56
C GLU A 753 29.96 14.09 -8.91
N GLN A 754 29.50 13.13 -9.72
CA GLN A 754 30.13 12.76 -10.98
C GLN A 754 29.97 13.83 -12.06
N TYR A 755 28.80 14.48 -12.13
CA TYR A 755 28.42 15.41 -13.19
C TYR A 755 28.33 16.87 -12.71
N ALA A 756 28.98 17.20 -11.60
CA ALA A 756 28.98 18.53 -11.00
C ALA A 756 29.33 19.64 -12.01
N ASP A 757 30.28 19.42 -12.92
CA ASP A 757 30.70 20.41 -13.91
C ASP A 757 29.62 20.77 -14.95
N ILE A 758 28.59 19.94 -15.08
CA ILE A 758 27.44 20.13 -15.97
C ILE A 758 26.21 20.59 -15.18
N LEU A 759 25.97 20.01 -14.01
CA LEU A 759 24.78 20.29 -13.20
C LEU A 759 24.88 21.60 -12.41
N GLU A 760 26.04 21.92 -11.83
CA GLU A 760 26.24 23.15 -11.04
C GLU A 760 25.89 24.43 -11.83
N PRO A 761 26.29 24.61 -13.10
CA PRO A 761 25.92 25.80 -13.86
C PRO A 761 24.43 25.90 -14.22
N LEU A 762 23.65 24.81 -14.10
CA LEU A 762 22.22 24.78 -14.39
C LEU A 762 21.36 25.01 -13.15
N PHE A 763 21.88 24.60 -11.98
CA PHE A 763 21.19 24.67 -10.70
C PHE A 763 20.66 26.07 -10.39
N ASN A 764 19.35 26.16 -10.15
CA ASN A 764 18.60 27.37 -9.83
C ASN A 764 18.76 28.52 -10.87
N GLN A 765 18.98 28.19 -12.15
CA GLN A 765 19.12 29.20 -13.20
C GLN A 765 17.82 29.59 -13.93
N GLY A 766 16.72 28.85 -13.75
CA GLY A 766 15.41 29.12 -14.36
C GLY A 766 15.36 28.84 -15.86
#